data_AF-A0A1Z1C4J5-F1
#
_entry.id   AF-A0A1Z1C4J5-F1
#
_cell.length_a   1.000
_cell.length_b   1.000
_cell.length_c   1.000
_cell.angle_alpha   90.00
_cell.angle_beta   90.00
_cell.angle_gamma   90.00
#
_symmetry.space_group_name_H-M   'P 1'
#
loop_
_entity.id
_entity.type
_entity.pdbx_description
1 polymer ?
#
loop_
_entity_poly.entity_id
_entity_poly.type
_entity_poly.pdbx_seq_one_letter_code
_entity_poly.pdbx_strand_id
1 'polypeptide(L)'
;MDSGAPVSSLCLFKETKIDVEPAYPGSVIQIQVPSTSTFSVRPRQQRRILRSAPTCKDEDSYNQNNLAISSCFYFGKVKRHPRSFLWRVLQEGKVLELRSVDLSKKNGETREASYTVQLHFASMIRPNGVALTDTEEQDSLSVFAITKGNDLYTLTIRKDFFCHAAASEEDVSRWCKVARPATFSISTPHSLIAGNSQLLIISLSDGRLLQLTRNKEDDGSKWHESTYGDGQWTSSLRGLVRWQGSNTVKYDGTTLEQGTATAMAISPDKSHLFAVCLNHTLRIWNPTKAASVFSKDLLWQHREPHETAKMMLDPGSPNVLQVFETHRPMEGDLYYAVTFSPHDLGQFKFWGIRDPDHGDRGVRDMYPDCSFKPPDPDPSPESKAIWKVADFKMKGAQRGQQLEIWVLMRSNRRHKLYNLKFDLEDLPSLWQNSWTTTATETWSDQPAPQISDLEPEDATDKWLEYIMCPGKYPETVLETALAMYCSERSLSLPDPKASLKERMCSAVSLQVDATTGGEDFSKYHKASDQEWTVLWQDIRDLDKSRWQISSLAYDGYVEIPYIAFANGAAAIRTCDKVEIISFNSSTVLAKSIGMLEAPSIEMEQGIEPKLPDELALMVSAAASFRQGCSYGLLQNCRSVLAEELWLDPSLSVPLRIQSFYDRCNFTEEVGKDHFERLEDSLDPMGGFNRLETETFLSILDELSHSLPPESSGLSHTTFGQRMLVNGARDMIASRERLLFDLLILIVFVDMDIHRDEIPMKKFHGPRIYVELLDLLRQYQIMQWLATNIRAEKNKDNPTPATIKAGDIDTSSNEQNKTSTVLENLFALHLPPQSHDIQSQCEALTYTIQDLLQWVLGGNEQISLDEISSAINRPPTGRPTSKADSTS
;
A
#
# COMPACT_ATOMS: atom_id res chain seq x y z
N MET A 1 -8.02 35.55 19.04
CA MET A 1 -8.61 34.49 18.21
C MET A 1 -8.05 33.20 18.76
N ASP A 2 -8.85 32.51 19.55
CA ASP A 2 -8.45 31.27 20.22
C ASP A 2 -8.05 30.24 19.16
N SER A 3 -6.76 29.91 19.11
CA SER A 3 -6.25 28.77 18.40
C SER A 3 -6.66 27.52 19.18
N GLY A 4 -7.90 27.07 18.97
CA GLY A 4 -8.32 25.75 19.39
C GLY A 4 -7.35 24.70 18.84
N ALA A 5 -7.05 23.69 19.64
CA ALA A 5 -6.19 22.58 19.22
C ALA A 5 -6.70 22.05 17.85
N PRO A 6 -5.80 21.78 16.88
CA PRO A 6 -6.22 21.27 15.58
C PRO A 6 -6.96 19.95 15.77
N VAL A 7 -8.21 19.94 15.33
CA VAL A 7 -9.08 18.76 15.36
C VAL A 7 -8.46 17.71 14.42
N SER A 8 -8.32 16.47 14.89
CA SER A 8 -7.86 15.36 14.05
C SER A 8 -8.75 15.22 12.81
N SER A 9 -8.13 15.13 11.62
CA SER A 9 -8.85 14.93 10.35
C SER A 9 -9.71 13.67 10.36
N LEU A 10 -10.86 13.73 9.70
CA LEU A 10 -11.78 12.60 9.53
C LEU A 10 -11.11 11.47 8.73
N CYS A 11 -11.11 10.26 9.29
CA CYS A 11 -10.57 9.06 8.67
C CYS A 11 -11.66 8.36 7.84
N LEU A 12 -11.55 8.42 6.51
CA LEU A 12 -12.51 7.82 5.57
C LEU A 12 -11.90 6.75 4.67
N PHE A 13 -10.59 6.56 4.75
CA PHE A 13 -9.87 5.63 3.89
C PHE A 13 -9.04 4.67 4.74
N LYS A 14 -8.79 3.48 4.20
CA LYS A 14 -7.96 2.46 4.80
C LYS A 14 -6.94 1.96 3.80
N GLU A 15 -5.70 1.84 4.25
CA GLU A 15 -4.61 1.23 3.51
C GLU A 15 -4.72 -0.30 3.59
N THR A 16 -4.62 -0.99 2.45
CA THR A 16 -4.44 -2.44 2.38
C THR A 16 -3.08 -2.74 1.77
N LYS A 17 -2.16 -3.32 2.56
CA LYS A 17 -0.80 -3.60 2.11
C LYS A 17 -0.71 -4.97 1.45
N ILE A 18 0.22 -5.08 0.51
CA ILE A 18 0.57 -6.35 -0.12
C ILE A 18 2.07 -6.46 -0.31
N ASP A 19 2.54 -7.69 -0.17
CA ASP A 19 3.88 -8.08 -0.53
C ASP A 19 4.00 -8.30 -2.03
N VAL A 20 5.08 -7.79 -2.61
CA VAL A 20 5.35 -7.87 -4.05
C VAL A 20 6.13 -9.15 -4.37
N GLU A 21 5.60 -10.29 -3.92
CA GLU A 21 6.19 -11.62 -4.14
C GLU A 21 5.86 -12.18 -5.54
N PRO A 22 6.68 -13.09 -6.09
CA PRO A 22 6.33 -13.84 -7.30
C PRO A 22 4.96 -14.52 -7.18
N ALA A 23 4.23 -14.65 -8.29
CA ALA A 23 2.94 -15.33 -8.31
C ALA A 23 3.06 -16.81 -7.91
N TYR A 24 4.14 -17.46 -8.38
CA TYR A 24 4.50 -18.84 -8.06
C TYR A 24 6.00 -19.07 -8.38
N PRO A 25 6.62 -20.13 -7.83
CA PRO A 25 7.97 -20.56 -8.21
C PRO A 25 8.13 -20.70 -9.73
N GLY A 26 9.05 -19.95 -10.35
CA GLY A 26 9.21 -19.94 -11.81
C GLY A 26 8.46 -18.83 -12.56
N SER A 27 7.74 -17.94 -11.87
CA SER A 27 7.03 -16.83 -12.52
C SER A 27 7.91 -15.60 -12.78
N VAL A 28 9.20 -15.63 -12.42
CA VAL A 28 10.13 -14.52 -12.65
C VAL A 28 11.07 -14.83 -13.82
N ILE A 29 11.08 -13.94 -14.82
CA ILE A 29 11.87 -14.04 -16.03
C ILE A 29 12.98 -12.99 -15.98
N GLN A 30 14.24 -13.43 -15.93
CA GLN A 30 15.41 -12.57 -16.01
C GLN A 30 15.94 -12.53 -17.44
N ILE A 31 16.19 -11.32 -17.94
CA ILE A 31 16.68 -11.05 -19.29
C ILE A 31 17.84 -10.06 -19.20
N GLN A 32 19.00 -10.45 -19.72
CA GLN A 32 20.12 -9.54 -19.91
C GLN A 32 19.88 -8.65 -21.14
N VAL A 33 19.81 -7.32 -20.95
CA VAL A 33 19.67 -6.38 -22.07
C VAL A 33 21.02 -6.11 -22.76
N PRO A 34 21.03 -5.74 -24.05
CA PRO A 34 22.26 -5.54 -24.82
C PRO A 34 23.10 -4.40 -24.23
N SER A 35 24.42 -4.56 -24.23
CA SER A 35 25.35 -3.50 -23.83
C SER A 35 26.12 -2.97 -25.03
N THR A 36 26.31 -1.65 -25.08
CA THR A 36 27.08 -0.92 -26.09
C THR A 36 28.58 -0.87 -25.78
N SER A 37 29.05 -1.47 -24.67
CA SER A 37 30.44 -1.38 -24.18
C SER A 37 31.34 -2.59 -24.45
N THR A 38 30.91 -3.60 -25.22
CA THR A 38 31.74 -4.78 -25.54
C THR A 38 32.06 -4.92 -27.03
N PHE A 39 33.27 -4.47 -27.40
CA PHE A 39 33.95 -4.83 -28.66
C PHE A 39 34.52 -6.26 -28.59
N SER A 40 33.69 -7.28 -28.32
CA SER A 40 34.04 -8.68 -28.64
C SER A 40 32.88 -9.61 -28.33
N VAL A 41 32.50 -10.43 -29.32
CA VAL A 41 31.59 -11.59 -29.21
C VAL A 41 30.15 -11.20 -28.87
N ARG A 42 29.18 -11.52 -29.76
CA ARG A 42 27.75 -11.46 -29.43
C ARG A 42 27.55 -12.23 -28.11
N PRO A 43 27.22 -11.59 -26.98
CA PRO A 43 26.96 -12.35 -25.77
C PRO A 43 25.76 -13.25 -26.07
N ARG A 44 25.94 -14.56 -25.86
CA ARG A 44 24.84 -15.53 -25.95
C ARG A 44 23.75 -15.02 -25.02
N GLN A 45 22.56 -14.80 -25.57
CA GLN A 45 21.40 -14.32 -24.81
C GLN A 45 21.25 -15.17 -23.55
N GLN A 46 21.36 -14.51 -22.38
CA GLN A 46 21.19 -15.18 -21.09
C GLN A 46 19.80 -14.81 -20.57
N ARG A 47 18.84 -15.66 -20.89
CA ARG A 47 17.50 -15.65 -20.30
C ARG A 47 17.47 -16.73 -19.22
N ARG A 48 16.98 -16.39 -18.03
CA ARG A 48 16.84 -17.34 -16.92
C ARG A 48 15.45 -17.22 -16.32
N ILE A 49 14.82 -18.36 -16.04
CA ILE A 49 13.62 -18.42 -15.22
C ILE A 49 14.06 -18.72 -13.79
N LEU A 50 13.71 -17.86 -12.84
CA LEU A 50 14.04 -18.07 -11.44
C LEU A 50 12.97 -18.95 -10.79
N ARG A 51 13.40 -20.09 -10.25
CA ARG A 51 12.52 -21.02 -9.52
C ARG A 51 12.43 -20.70 -8.03
N SER A 52 13.46 -20.07 -7.46
CA SER A 52 13.47 -19.64 -6.05
C SER A 52 14.14 -18.28 -5.92
N ALA A 53 13.77 -17.54 -4.87
CA ALA A 53 14.47 -16.32 -4.51
C ALA A 53 15.91 -16.64 -4.02
N PRO A 54 16.90 -15.79 -4.32
CA PRO A 54 18.25 -15.97 -3.80
C PRO A 54 18.30 -15.69 -2.29
N THR A 55 18.87 -16.62 -1.53
CA THR A 55 19.11 -16.45 -0.08
C THR A 55 20.15 -15.37 0.16
N CYS A 56 19.85 -14.42 1.04
CA CYS A 56 20.77 -13.35 1.43
C CYS A 56 21.50 -13.73 2.72
N LYS A 57 22.78 -13.31 2.85
CA LYS A 57 23.63 -13.68 4.00
C LYS A 57 23.63 -12.64 5.11
N ASP A 58 23.35 -11.39 4.75
CA ASP A 58 23.40 -10.22 5.62
C ASP A 58 22.37 -9.17 5.17
N GLU A 59 22.19 -8.15 6.01
CA GLU A 59 21.27 -7.03 5.77
C GLU A 59 21.64 -6.25 4.50
N ASP A 60 22.92 -6.03 4.23
CA ASP A 60 23.39 -5.28 3.05
C ASP A 60 23.02 -6.01 1.74
N SER A 61 23.25 -7.31 1.67
CA SER A 61 22.86 -8.15 0.54
C SER A 61 21.34 -8.17 0.37
N TYR A 62 20.58 -8.18 1.47
CA TYR A 62 19.13 -8.11 1.42
C TYR A 62 18.65 -6.76 0.87
N ASN A 63 19.22 -5.66 1.36
CA ASN A 63 18.92 -4.31 0.92
C ASN A 63 19.21 -4.15 -0.59
N GLN A 64 20.34 -4.65 -1.06
CA GLN A 64 20.71 -4.59 -2.48
C GLN A 64 19.77 -5.42 -3.37
N ASN A 65 19.40 -6.62 -2.94
CA ASN A 65 18.68 -7.56 -3.81
C ASN A 65 17.16 -7.40 -3.78
N ASN A 66 16.58 -7.00 -2.64
CA ASN A 66 15.14 -7.03 -2.40
C ASN A 66 14.51 -5.64 -2.24
N LEU A 67 15.28 -4.61 -1.87
CA LEU A 67 14.73 -3.27 -1.68
C LEU A 67 14.95 -2.41 -2.93
N ALA A 68 13.85 -1.81 -3.41
CA ALA A 68 13.90 -0.93 -4.57
C ALA A 68 14.43 0.45 -4.16
N ILE A 69 15.40 0.96 -4.93
CA ILE A 69 15.91 2.33 -4.78
C ILE A 69 14.88 3.34 -5.35
N SER A 70 14.12 2.90 -6.34
CA SER A 70 13.01 3.66 -6.93
C SER A 70 11.95 2.69 -7.42
N SER A 71 10.68 3.04 -7.19
CA SER A 71 9.52 2.31 -7.66
C SER A 71 8.32 3.24 -7.82
N CYS A 72 7.47 2.93 -8.80
CA CYS A 72 6.22 3.65 -9.05
C CYS A 72 5.28 2.78 -9.88
N PHE A 73 4.03 3.21 -9.97
CA PHE A 73 3.01 2.61 -10.81
C PHE A 73 2.91 3.33 -12.15
N TYR A 74 2.60 2.57 -13.19
CA TYR A 74 2.20 3.05 -14.49
C TYR A 74 0.82 2.50 -14.83
N PHE A 75 -0.11 3.39 -15.19
CA PHE A 75 -1.47 3.02 -15.57
C PHE A 75 -1.63 3.23 -17.08
N GLY A 76 -1.82 2.14 -17.82
CA GLY A 76 -2.05 2.19 -19.26
C GLY A 76 -3.36 2.92 -19.61
N LYS A 77 -3.35 3.62 -20.74
CA LYS A 77 -4.50 4.25 -21.38
C LYS A 77 -5.41 3.21 -22.02
N VAL A 78 -4.84 2.10 -22.48
CA VAL A 78 -5.61 0.98 -23.04
C VAL A 78 -6.33 0.23 -21.92
N LYS A 79 -7.66 0.22 -21.96
CA LYS A 79 -8.55 -0.38 -20.95
C LYS A 79 -8.67 -1.92 -21.09
N ARG A 80 -7.54 -2.62 -21.23
CA ARG A 80 -7.45 -4.09 -21.38
C ARG A 80 -6.34 -4.67 -20.52
N HIS A 81 -6.58 -5.84 -19.94
CA HIS A 81 -5.62 -6.54 -19.10
C HIS A 81 -4.42 -7.09 -19.92
N PRO A 82 -3.17 -6.99 -19.41
CA PRO A 82 -2.73 -6.17 -18.28
C PRO A 82 -2.68 -4.67 -18.63
N ARG A 83 -3.16 -3.83 -17.70
CA ARG A 83 -3.20 -2.36 -17.86
C ARG A 83 -2.26 -1.64 -16.89
N SER A 84 -2.27 -2.05 -15.63
CA SER A 84 -1.55 -1.39 -14.55
C SER A 84 -0.26 -2.15 -14.23
N PHE A 85 0.86 -1.45 -14.17
CA PHE A 85 2.17 -2.03 -13.96
C PHE A 85 2.89 -1.38 -12.79
N LEU A 86 3.46 -2.20 -11.90
CA LEU A 86 4.43 -1.75 -10.92
C LEU A 86 5.83 -1.96 -11.50
N TRP A 87 6.64 -0.90 -11.49
CA TRP A 87 8.05 -0.97 -11.86
C TRP A 87 8.94 -0.67 -10.66
N ARG A 88 10.06 -1.39 -10.56
CA ARG A 88 11.01 -1.28 -9.44
C ARG A 88 12.45 -1.34 -9.95
N VAL A 89 13.32 -0.53 -9.37
CA VAL A 89 14.76 -0.50 -9.66
C VAL A 89 15.52 -1.15 -8.50
N LEU A 90 16.11 -2.32 -8.76
CA LEU A 90 16.75 -3.22 -7.79
C LEU A 90 18.26 -3.38 -8.06
N GLN A 91 18.98 -4.09 -7.19
CA GLN A 91 20.39 -4.48 -7.35
C GLN A 91 21.29 -3.28 -7.67
N GLU A 92 21.28 -2.29 -6.76
CA GLU A 92 22.05 -1.04 -6.90
C GLU A 92 21.76 -0.28 -8.20
N GLY A 93 20.56 -0.43 -8.75
CA GLY A 93 20.15 0.24 -9.97
C GLY A 93 20.43 -0.54 -11.26
N LYS A 94 20.88 -1.79 -11.20
CA LYS A 94 21.19 -2.58 -12.40
C LYS A 94 20.02 -3.42 -12.90
N VAL A 95 18.94 -3.54 -12.14
CA VAL A 95 17.76 -4.33 -12.52
C VAL A 95 16.52 -3.46 -12.55
N LEU A 96 15.79 -3.51 -13.66
CA LEU A 96 14.42 -2.99 -13.76
C LEU A 96 13.45 -4.17 -13.72
N GLU A 97 12.66 -4.26 -12.65
CA GLU A 97 11.57 -5.22 -12.51
C GLU A 97 10.25 -4.59 -12.96
N LEU A 98 9.46 -5.35 -13.72
CA LEU A 98 8.13 -4.98 -14.21
C LEU A 98 7.15 -6.12 -13.93
N ARG A 99 5.95 -5.79 -13.44
CA ARG A 99 4.86 -6.76 -13.23
C ARG A 99 3.49 -6.11 -13.35
N SER A 100 2.48 -6.92 -13.68
CA SER A 100 1.08 -6.51 -13.64
C SER A 100 0.59 -6.38 -12.20
N VAL A 101 -0.24 -5.37 -11.95
CA VAL A 101 -0.87 -5.08 -10.66
C VAL A 101 -2.36 -4.69 -10.82
N ASP A 102 -2.98 -5.11 -11.91
CA ASP A 102 -4.43 -5.00 -12.06
C ASP A 102 -5.13 -5.76 -10.93
N LEU A 103 -6.23 -5.22 -10.37
CA LEU A 103 -7.03 -5.91 -9.35
C LEU A 103 -8.02 -6.92 -9.96
N SER A 104 -8.52 -6.63 -11.15
CA SER A 104 -9.52 -7.44 -11.84
C SER A 104 -9.27 -7.45 -13.35
N LYS A 105 -9.85 -8.45 -14.00
CA LYS A 105 -9.87 -8.61 -15.46
C LYS A 105 -11.27 -9.02 -15.91
N LYS A 106 -11.59 -8.81 -17.18
CA LYS A 106 -12.89 -9.22 -17.73
C LYS A 106 -12.93 -10.73 -17.92
N ASN A 107 -14.10 -11.36 -17.72
CA ASN A 107 -14.23 -12.82 -17.88
C ASN A 107 -13.91 -13.35 -19.29
N GLY A 108 -13.96 -12.50 -20.32
CA GLY A 108 -13.52 -12.85 -21.67
C GLY A 108 -12.00 -12.84 -21.87
N GLU A 109 -11.23 -12.29 -20.93
CA GLU A 109 -9.77 -12.22 -20.96
C GLU A 109 -9.19 -13.48 -20.30
N THR A 110 -8.95 -14.52 -21.12
CA THR A 110 -8.55 -15.84 -20.61
C THR A 110 -7.10 -15.93 -20.14
N ARG A 111 -6.25 -14.95 -20.45
CA ARG A 111 -4.82 -14.96 -20.13
C ARG A 111 -4.55 -14.15 -18.87
N GLU A 112 -3.93 -14.78 -17.88
CA GLU A 112 -3.50 -14.13 -16.64
C GLU A 112 -2.07 -13.59 -16.79
N ALA A 113 -1.85 -12.32 -16.41
CA ALA A 113 -0.53 -11.70 -16.40
C ALA A 113 0.27 -11.99 -15.10
N SER A 114 0.61 -13.27 -14.85
CA SER A 114 1.32 -13.71 -13.62
C SER A 114 2.84 -13.56 -13.64
N TYR A 115 3.47 -13.30 -14.80
CA TYR A 115 4.93 -13.26 -14.90
C TYR A 115 5.50 -11.90 -14.53
N THR A 116 6.59 -11.91 -13.78
CA THR A 116 7.42 -10.75 -13.48
C THR A 116 8.62 -10.74 -14.43
N VAL A 117 8.88 -9.61 -15.07
CA VAL A 117 10.01 -9.44 -16.00
C VAL A 117 11.10 -8.61 -15.33
N GLN A 118 12.31 -9.15 -15.23
CA GLN A 118 13.50 -8.49 -14.70
C GLN A 118 14.52 -8.26 -15.82
N LEU A 119 14.82 -6.99 -16.09
CA LEU A 119 15.74 -6.54 -17.12
C LEU A 119 17.08 -6.14 -16.49
N HIS A 120 18.16 -6.84 -16.83
CA HIS A 120 19.50 -6.60 -16.29
C HIS A 120 20.32 -5.70 -17.21
N PHE A 121 20.73 -4.55 -16.69
CA PHE A 121 21.53 -3.54 -17.39
C PHE A 121 23.00 -3.68 -17.04
N ALA A 122 23.88 -3.37 -18.00
CA ALA A 122 25.34 -3.40 -17.77
C ALA A 122 25.83 -2.24 -16.90
N SER A 123 25.11 -1.11 -16.92
CA SER A 123 25.36 0.07 -16.09
C SER A 123 24.14 0.37 -15.24
N MET A 124 24.36 0.94 -14.05
CA MET A 124 23.28 1.40 -13.17
C MET A 124 22.36 2.38 -13.90
N ILE A 125 21.05 2.23 -13.72
CA ILE A 125 20.01 3.16 -14.12
C ILE A 125 20.13 4.41 -13.25
N ARG A 126 20.00 5.59 -13.86
CA ARG A 126 20.05 6.86 -13.13
C ARG A 126 18.76 7.05 -12.31
N PRO A 127 18.84 7.71 -11.14
CA PRO A 127 17.64 8.20 -10.45
C PRO A 127 16.77 9.02 -11.42
N ASN A 128 15.45 8.89 -11.35
CA ASN A 128 14.50 9.56 -12.26
C ASN A 128 14.76 9.30 -13.76
N GLY A 129 15.48 8.22 -14.09
CA GLY A 129 15.88 7.85 -15.45
C GLY A 129 14.96 6.81 -16.11
N VAL A 130 13.81 6.48 -15.51
CA VAL A 130 12.85 5.50 -16.02
C VAL A 130 11.54 6.19 -16.38
N ALA A 131 11.00 5.91 -17.55
CA ALA A 131 9.69 6.39 -17.97
C ALA A 131 8.94 5.32 -18.77
N LEU A 132 7.62 5.24 -18.59
CA LEU A 132 6.74 4.26 -19.22
C LEU A 132 5.64 4.98 -20.02
N THR A 133 5.22 4.39 -21.14
CA THR A 133 4.11 4.89 -21.96
C THR A 133 3.53 3.78 -22.84
N ASP A 134 2.28 3.91 -23.26
CA ASP A 134 1.68 2.98 -24.21
C ASP A 134 2.12 3.27 -25.64
N THR A 135 2.16 2.24 -26.46
CA THR A 135 2.20 2.39 -27.93
C THR A 135 0.78 2.49 -28.47
N GLU A 136 0.48 3.51 -29.27
CA GLU A 136 -0.88 3.76 -29.78
C GLU A 136 -1.39 2.67 -30.75
N GLU A 137 -0.49 1.95 -31.41
CA GLU A 137 -0.81 1.03 -32.53
C GLU A 137 -0.65 -0.46 -32.17
N GLN A 138 0.14 -0.77 -31.14
CA GLN A 138 0.41 -2.14 -30.68
C GLN A 138 0.01 -2.26 -29.21
N ASP A 139 -0.51 -3.42 -28.81
CA ASP A 139 -0.83 -3.70 -27.39
C ASP A 139 0.47 -4.00 -26.61
N SER A 140 1.32 -2.98 -26.51
CA SER A 140 2.68 -3.06 -25.97
C SER A 140 3.02 -1.86 -25.10
N LEU A 141 3.90 -2.10 -24.14
CA LEU A 141 4.41 -1.12 -23.20
C LEU A 141 5.77 -0.61 -23.69
N SER A 142 5.88 0.69 -23.94
CA SER A 142 7.17 1.33 -24.17
C SER A 142 7.80 1.73 -22.84
N VAL A 143 8.99 1.19 -22.57
CA VAL A 143 9.79 1.47 -21.38
C VAL A 143 11.07 2.16 -21.83
N PHE A 144 11.42 3.26 -21.19
CA PHE A 144 12.64 4.01 -21.44
C PHE A 144 13.50 4.02 -20.19
N ALA A 145 14.80 3.79 -20.35
CA ALA A 145 15.74 3.82 -19.24
C ALA A 145 17.04 4.53 -19.65
N ILE A 146 17.53 5.45 -18.81
CA ILE A 146 18.83 6.11 -18.96
C ILE A 146 19.79 5.55 -17.91
N THR A 147 20.97 5.12 -18.37
CA THR A 147 22.01 4.57 -17.48
C THR A 147 23.14 5.57 -17.20
N LYS A 148 23.94 5.30 -16.15
CA LYS A 148 25.18 6.04 -15.85
C LYS A 148 26.24 5.94 -16.96
N GLY A 149 26.15 4.93 -17.82
CA GLY A 149 26.93 4.79 -19.06
C GLY A 149 26.50 5.74 -20.18
N ASN A 150 25.53 6.62 -19.94
CA ASN A 150 24.97 7.55 -20.94
C ASN A 150 24.35 6.83 -22.15
N ASP A 151 23.79 5.65 -21.91
CA ASP A 151 22.98 4.91 -22.88
C ASP A 151 21.49 5.17 -22.60
N LEU A 152 20.73 5.45 -23.67
CA LEU A 152 19.28 5.47 -23.68
C LEU A 152 18.75 4.13 -24.20
N TYR A 153 18.06 3.40 -23.35
CA TYR A 153 17.35 2.17 -23.72
C TYR A 153 15.91 2.51 -24.09
N THR A 154 15.46 2.00 -25.22
CA THR A 154 14.06 2.01 -25.67
C THR A 154 13.60 0.56 -25.77
N LEU A 155 12.68 0.16 -24.89
CA LEU A 155 12.16 -1.21 -24.84
C LEU A 155 10.67 -1.21 -25.20
N THR A 156 10.25 -2.08 -26.11
CA THR A 156 8.85 -2.26 -26.53
C THR A 156 8.36 -3.64 -26.10
N ILE A 157 7.86 -3.73 -24.87
CA ILE A 157 7.49 -4.99 -24.22
C ILE A 157 6.05 -5.34 -24.55
N ARG A 158 5.83 -6.44 -25.26
CA ARG A 158 4.48 -6.94 -25.54
C ARG A 158 3.83 -7.44 -24.26
N LYS A 159 2.52 -7.21 -24.10
CA LYS A 159 1.79 -7.66 -22.91
C LYS A 159 1.85 -9.18 -22.70
N ASP A 160 1.99 -9.96 -23.77
CA ASP A 160 2.19 -11.41 -23.73
C ASP A 160 3.41 -11.85 -22.87
N PHE A 161 4.43 -10.99 -22.69
CA PHE A 161 5.58 -11.28 -21.82
C PHE A 161 5.17 -11.53 -20.36
N PHE A 162 4.08 -10.91 -19.93
CA PHE A 162 3.55 -11.07 -18.58
C PHE A 162 2.60 -12.27 -18.48
N CYS A 163 2.12 -12.81 -19.60
CA CYS A 163 1.14 -13.90 -19.63
C CYS A 163 1.75 -15.29 -19.84
N HIS A 164 2.83 -15.41 -20.63
CA HIS A 164 3.49 -16.70 -20.83
C HIS A 164 5.00 -16.57 -21.01
N ALA A 165 5.75 -17.45 -20.33
CA ALA A 165 7.21 -17.42 -20.35
C ALA A 165 7.80 -17.45 -21.77
N ALA A 166 7.22 -18.25 -22.68
CA ALA A 166 7.70 -18.39 -24.05
C ALA A 166 7.62 -17.10 -24.89
N ALA A 167 6.80 -16.11 -24.52
CA ALA A 167 6.71 -14.85 -25.26
C ALA A 167 8.04 -14.09 -25.24
N SER A 168 8.77 -14.22 -24.13
CA SER A 168 10.06 -13.57 -23.89
C SER A 168 11.26 -14.27 -24.54
N GLU A 169 11.05 -15.38 -25.27
CA GLU A 169 12.11 -16.08 -26.01
C GLU A 169 12.41 -15.42 -27.36
N GLU A 170 11.67 -14.36 -27.73
CA GLU A 170 11.97 -13.55 -28.89
C GLU A 170 13.34 -12.85 -28.77
N ASP A 171 14.03 -12.71 -29.91
CA ASP A 171 15.31 -12.02 -29.97
C ASP A 171 15.21 -10.60 -29.38
N VAL A 172 16.00 -10.35 -28.34
CA VAL A 172 16.12 -9.08 -27.63
C VAL A 172 16.35 -7.90 -28.57
N SER A 173 17.05 -8.12 -29.68
CA SER A 173 17.31 -7.09 -30.69
C SER A 173 16.05 -6.50 -31.34
N ARG A 174 14.90 -7.20 -31.27
CA ARG A 174 13.64 -6.76 -31.86
C ARG A 174 12.89 -5.76 -30.99
N TRP A 175 12.94 -5.94 -29.68
CA TRP A 175 12.16 -5.15 -28.73
C TRP A 175 13.02 -4.27 -27.82
N CYS A 176 14.35 -4.42 -27.79
CA CYS A 176 15.25 -3.57 -27.03
C CYS A 176 16.24 -2.87 -27.96
N LYS A 177 16.17 -1.54 -28.01
CA LYS A 177 17.11 -0.69 -28.76
C LYS A 177 17.92 0.17 -27.81
N VAL A 178 19.19 0.34 -28.13
CA VAL A 178 20.11 1.19 -27.38
C VAL A 178 20.60 2.31 -28.28
N ALA A 179 20.42 3.54 -27.83
CA ALA A 179 20.91 4.75 -28.50
C ALA A 179 21.82 5.54 -27.56
N ARG A 180 22.78 6.27 -28.13
CA ARG A 180 23.58 7.27 -27.40
C ARG A 180 23.33 8.63 -28.03
N PRO A 181 22.37 9.41 -27.52
CA PRO A 181 22.19 10.79 -27.94
C PRO A 181 23.52 11.56 -27.90
N ALA A 182 23.84 12.30 -28.95
CA ALA A 182 25.07 13.07 -29.07
C ALA A 182 25.20 14.07 -27.91
N THR A 183 24.08 14.66 -27.48
CA THR A 183 24.03 15.58 -26.34
C THR A 183 24.56 14.96 -25.05
N PHE A 184 24.40 13.64 -24.84
CA PHE A 184 24.90 12.95 -23.64
C PHE A 184 26.44 12.88 -23.56
N SER A 185 27.13 13.13 -24.68
CA SER A 185 28.61 13.24 -24.68
C SER A 185 29.09 14.57 -24.12
N ILE A 186 28.21 15.58 -24.04
CA ILE A 186 28.53 16.95 -23.66
C ILE A 186 27.91 17.31 -22.31
N SER A 187 26.68 16.87 -22.05
CA SER A 187 25.96 17.11 -20.80
C SER A 187 25.38 15.82 -20.25
N THR A 188 25.33 15.70 -18.93
CA THR A 188 24.86 14.47 -18.27
C THR A 188 23.34 14.52 -18.08
N PRO A 189 22.58 13.49 -18.48
CA PRO A 189 21.15 13.43 -18.21
C PRO A 189 20.87 13.29 -16.71
N HIS A 190 19.90 14.04 -16.21
CA HIS A 190 19.48 14.09 -14.81
C HIS A 190 18.12 13.43 -14.57
N SER A 191 17.09 13.78 -15.33
CA SER A 191 15.73 13.26 -15.18
C SER A 191 15.05 13.07 -16.54
N LEU A 192 14.12 12.12 -16.63
CA LEU A 192 13.42 11.73 -17.86
C LEU A 192 11.90 11.73 -17.64
N ILE A 193 11.15 12.30 -18.58
CA ILE A 193 9.70 12.06 -18.73
C ILE A 193 9.39 11.61 -20.15
N ALA A 194 8.36 10.78 -20.30
CA ALA A 194 7.84 10.36 -21.61
C ALA A 194 6.48 11.01 -21.84
N GLY A 195 6.33 11.77 -22.92
CA GLY A 195 5.03 12.31 -23.34
C GLY A 195 4.18 11.28 -24.07
N ASN A 196 4.84 10.49 -24.92
CA ASN A 196 4.29 9.34 -25.61
C ASN A 196 5.47 8.45 -26.07
N SER A 197 5.19 7.38 -26.79
CA SER A 197 6.23 6.46 -27.29
C SER A 197 7.24 7.09 -28.25
N GLN A 198 6.98 8.31 -28.75
CA GLN A 198 7.78 9.01 -29.76
C GLN A 198 8.40 10.32 -29.25
N LEU A 199 8.04 10.77 -28.04
CA LEU A 199 8.46 12.05 -27.46
C LEU A 199 8.99 11.83 -26.05
N LEU A 200 10.29 12.09 -25.87
CA LEU A 200 10.95 12.10 -24.57
C LEU A 200 11.46 13.50 -24.26
N ILE A 201 11.39 13.88 -22.99
CA ILE A 201 11.97 15.14 -22.49
C ILE A 201 12.92 14.78 -21.36
N ILE A 202 14.14 15.30 -21.44
CA ILE A 202 15.23 14.99 -20.54
C ILE A 202 15.77 16.29 -19.97
N SER A 203 15.90 16.38 -18.64
CA SER A 203 16.66 17.45 -18.02
C SER A 203 18.14 17.09 -18.01
N LEU A 204 18.99 18.07 -18.31
CA LEU A 204 20.43 17.91 -18.37
C LEU A 204 21.12 18.65 -17.21
N SER A 205 22.31 18.17 -16.82
CA SER A 205 23.10 18.71 -15.70
C SER A 205 23.50 20.18 -15.84
N ASP A 206 23.47 20.71 -17.06
CA ASP A 206 23.77 22.10 -17.41
C ASP A 206 22.53 22.99 -17.50
N GLY A 207 21.40 22.58 -16.89
CA GLY A 207 20.17 23.37 -16.84
C GLY A 207 19.34 23.39 -18.12
N ARG A 208 19.78 22.71 -19.18
CA ARG A 208 19.05 22.63 -20.45
C ARG A 208 18.03 21.49 -20.46
N LEU A 209 17.02 21.62 -21.32
CA LEU A 209 16.07 20.55 -21.63
C LEU A 209 16.40 19.97 -23.00
N LEU A 210 16.46 18.65 -23.08
CA LEU A 210 16.63 17.91 -24.33
C LEU A 210 15.31 17.23 -24.68
N GLN A 211 14.78 17.57 -25.85
CA GLN A 211 13.67 16.86 -26.46
C GLN A 211 14.21 15.85 -27.48
N LEU A 212 13.79 14.60 -27.32
CA LEU A 212 14.02 13.54 -28.29
C LEU A 212 12.70 13.20 -28.97
N THR A 213 12.72 13.24 -30.30
CA THR A 213 11.57 12.84 -31.12
C THR A 213 11.97 11.75 -32.10
N ARG A 214 11.05 10.85 -32.43
CA ARG A 214 11.27 9.84 -33.48
C ARG A 214 10.01 9.67 -34.32
N ASN A 215 10.17 9.17 -35.54
CA ASN A 215 9.01 8.86 -36.38
C ASN A 215 8.31 7.59 -35.90
N LYS A 216 7.07 7.39 -36.33
CA LYS A 216 6.29 6.18 -36.01
C LYS A 216 6.98 4.88 -36.43
N GLU A 217 7.70 4.91 -37.56
CA GLU A 217 8.40 3.76 -38.13
C GLU A 217 9.76 3.49 -37.48
N ASP A 218 10.28 4.43 -36.68
CA ASP A 218 11.59 4.28 -36.04
C ASP A 218 11.49 3.38 -34.80
N ASP A 219 12.23 2.29 -34.80
CA ASP A 219 12.23 1.28 -33.74
C ASP A 219 12.85 1.75 -32.40
N GLY A 220 13.42 2.96 -32.37
CA GLY A 220 14.06 3.56 -31.18
C GLY A 220 15.58 3.52 -31.23
N SER A 221 16.16 3.00 -32.33
CA SER A 221 17.60 3.09 -32.61
C SER A 221 18.05 4.49 -33.01
N LYS A 222 17.13 5.36 -33.46
CA LYS A 222 17.39 6.74 -33.89
C LYS A 222 16.43 7.71 -33.21
N TRP A 223 16.97 8.83 -32.76
CA TRP A 223 16.24 9.93 -32.15
C TRP A 223 16.72 11.26 -32.73
N HIS A 224 15.78 12.14 -33.05
CA HIS A 224 16.05 13.53 -33.41
C HIS A 224 16.13 14.38 -32.14
N GLU A 225 17.25 15.07 -31.97
CA GLU A 225 17.57 15.87 -30.79
C GLU A 225 17.26 17.35 -31.01
N SER A 226 16.51 17.95 -30.07
CA SER A 226 16.29 19.39 -29.98
C SER A 226 16.57 19.85 -28.56
N THR A 227 17.49 20.80 -28.38
CA THR A 227 17.87 21.29 -27.04
C THR A 227 17.35 22.69 -26.80
N TYR A 228 16.73 22.90 -25.64
CA TYR A 228 16.20 24.17 -25.17
C TYR A 228 17.02 24.67 -23.97
N GLY A 229 17.34 25.96 -23.95
CA GLY A 229 18.08 26.59 -22.87
C GLY A 229 18.13 28.10 -23.04
N ASP A 230 18.50 28.82 -21.98
CA ASP A 230 18.52 30.30 -21.93
C ASP A 230 19.65 30.94 -22.78
N GLY A 231 20.20 30.21 -23.75
CA GLY A 231 21.47 30.49 -24.42
C GLY A 231 21.43 31.40 -25.65
N GLN A 232 20.35 32.13 -25.94
CA GLN A 232 20.27 32.96 -27.16
C GLN A 232 20.45 34.48 -26.97
N TRP A 233 20.68 35.02 -25.76
CA TRP A 233 20.90 36.48 -25.61
C TRP A 233 22.14 36.95 -24.82
N THR A 234 23.04 36.07 -24.37
CA THR A 234 24.31 36.49 -23.71
C THR A 234 25.59 35.76 -24.16
N SER A 235 25.51 34.90 -25.18
CA SER A 235 26.61 34.02 -25.59
C SER A 235 27.53 34.56 -26.69
N SER A 236 27.31 35.79 -27.20
CA SER A 236 28.31 36.45 -28.06
C SER A 236 29.23 37.33 -27.21
N LEU A 237 30.46 36.82 -26.97
CA LEU A 237 31.67 37.50 -26.45
C LEU A 237 32.03 37.39 -24.95
N ARG A 238 31.30 36.66 -24.10
CA ARG A 238 31.78 36.27 -22.75
C ARG A 238 31.93 34.76 -22.50
N GLY A 239 31.82 33.92 -23.53
CA GLY A 239 31.92 32.46 -23.43
C GLY A 239 33.33 31.89 -23.14
N LEU A 240 34.34 32.73 -22.89
CA LEU A 240 35.73 32.29 -22.68
C LEU A 240 36.28 32.59 -21.28
N VAL A 241 35.50 33.16 -20.37
CA VAL A 241 35.96 33.36 -18.99
C VAL A 241 34.84 33.05 -18.00
N ARG A 242 34.93 31.88 -17.35
CA ARG A 242 34.13 31.52 -16.17
C ARG A 242 34.57 32.39 -14.99
N TRP A 243 34.19 33.68 -14.99
CA TRP A 243 34.43 34.57 -13.86
C TRP A 243 33.38 34.31 -12.78
N GLN A 244 33.85 33.69 -11.69
CA GLN A 244 33.28 33.62 -10.34
C GLN A 244 31.78 33.31 -10.21
N GLY A 245 31.48 32.10 -9.72
CA GLY A 245 30.31 31.86 -8.88
C GLY A 245 29.11 31.16 -9.51
N SER A 246 29.28 30.22 -10.45
CA SER A 246 28.18 29.29 -10.76
C SER A 246 27.95 28.38 -9.54
N ASN A 247 26.97 28.74 -8.70
CA ASN A 247 26.51 27.85 -7.64
C ASN A 247 26.05 26.55 -8.30
N THR A 248 26.66 25.43 -7.93
CA THR A 248 26.34 24.11 -8.47
C THR A 248 26.13 23.14 -7.34
N VAL A 249 25.35 22.09 -7.59
CA VAL A 249 24.98 21.07 -6.60
C VAL A 249 25.66 19.77 -6.97
N LYS A 250 26.29 19.11 -6.01
CA LYS A 250 26.76 17.74 -6.22
C LYS A 250 25.64 16.77 -5.85
N TYR A 251 25.25 15.92 -6.78
CA TYR A 251 24.23 14.89 -6.57
C TYR A 251 24.59 13.63 -7.37
N ASP A 252 24.59 12.48 -6.72
CA ASP A 252 24.89 11.16 -7.32
C ASP A 252 26.17 11.15 -8.20
N GLY A 253 27.24 11.78 -7.71
CA GLY A 253 28.53 11.88 -8.41
C GLY A 253 28.55 12.87 -9.59
N THR A 254 27.46 13.59 -9.86
CA THR A 254 27.35 14.61 -10.92
C THR A 254 27.26 16.01 -10.33
N THR A 255 27.67 17.01 -11.10
CA THR A 255 27.52 18.44 -10.73
C THR A 255 26.39 19.03 -11.56
N LEU A 256 25.34 19.48 -10.89
CA LEU A 256 24.13 20.04 -11.47
C LEU A 256 24.14 21.56 -11.35
N GLU A 257 23.80 22.27 -12.42
CA GLU A 257 23.53 23.70 -12.38
C GLU A 257 22.19 23.97 -11.70
N GLN A 258 22.05 25.13 -11.05
CA GLN A 258 20.82 25.50 -10.36
C GLN A 258 19.58 25.61 -11.28
N GLY A 259 19.79 25.81 -12.59
CA GLY A 259 18.71 25.79 -13.59
C GLY A 259 18.24 24.39 -13.99
N THR A 260 18.87 23.32 -13.47
CA THR A 260 18.47 21.93 -13.77
C THR A 260 17.05 21.67 -13.30
N ALA A 261 16.23 21.05 -14.16
CA ALA A 261 14.84 20.74 -13.85
C ALA A 261 14.76 19.44 -13.03
N THR A 262 14.23 19.53 -11.81
CA THR A 262 13.98 18.35 -10.96
C THR A 262 12.64 17.70 -11.31
N ALA A 263 11.64 18.50 -11.70
CA ALA A 263 10.32 18.03 -12.12
C ALA A 263 9.95 18.63 -13.47
N MET A 264 9.27 17.84 -14.31
CA MET A 264 8.81 18.25 -15.62
C MET A 264 7.41 17.70 -15.91
N ALA A 265 6.62 18.46 -16.65
CA ALA A 265 5.31 18.04 -17.13
C ALA A 265 5.04 18.62 -18.52
N ILE A 266 4.27 17.90 -19.33
CA ILE A 266 3.81 18.38 -20.64
C ILE A 266 2.39 18.94 -20.44
N SER A 267 2.11 20.08 -21.07
CA SER A 267 0.76 20.64 -21.04
C SER A 267 -0.28 19.70 -21.66
N PRO A 268 -1.55 19.78 -21.25
CA PRO A 268 -2.59 18.89 -21.78
C PRO A 268 -2.78 18.98 -23.30
N ASP A 269 -2.66 20.19 -23.86
CA ASP A 269 -2.66 20.49 -25.29
C ASP A 269 -1.36 20.08 -26.02
N LYS A 270 -0.35 19.64 -25.26
CA LYS A 270 0.98 19.21 -25.72
C LYS A 270 1.81 20.30 -26.40
N SER A 271 1.46 21.58 -26.24
CA SER A 271 2.21 22.69 -26.84
C SER A 271 3.27 23.31 -25.94
N HIS A 272 3.28 23.01 -24.63
CA HIS A 272 4.19 23.63 -23.67
C HIS A 272 4.81 22.60 -22.71
N LEU A 273 5.99 22.94 -22.19
CA LEU A 273 6.73 22.14 -21.22
C LEU A 273 6.88 22.93 -19.93
N PHE A 274 6.37 22.38 -18.84
CA PHE A 274 6.50 22.92 -17.50
C PHE A 274 7.71 22.28 -16.84
N ALA A 275 8.53 23.08 -16.17
CA ALA A 275 9.71 22.61 -15.45
C ALA A 275 9.86 23.34 -14.12
N VAL A 276 10.06 22.59 -13.04
CA VAL A 276 10.49 23.12 -11.75
C VAL A 276 11.99 22.88 -11.60
N CYS A 277 12.74 23.95 -11.41
CA CYS A 277 14.21 23.94 -11.38
C CYS A 277 14.78 23.98 -9.96
N LEU A 278 16.02 23.51 -9.78
CA LEU A 278 16.69 23.44 -8.47
C LEU A 278 16.78 24.79 -7.74
N ASN A 279 16.84 25.89 -8.48
CA ASN A 279 16.78 27.26 -7.97
C ASN A 279 15.38 27.72 -7.50
N HIS A 280 14.45 26.79 -7.27
CA HIS A 280 13.10 27.12 -6.79
C HIS A 280 12.31 27.99 -7.79
N THR A 281 12.44 27.72 -9.09
CA THR A 281 11.67 28.43 -10.13
C THR A 281 10.79 27.50 -10.95
N LEU A 282 9.58 27.96 -11.26
CA LEU A 282 8.70 27.40 -12.27
C LEU A 282 9.01 28.06 -13.61
N ARG A 283 9.30 27.25 -14.62
CA ARG A 283 9.54 27.67 -16.00
C ARG A 283 8.55 27.01 -16.95
N ILE A 284 8.12 27.76 -17.97
CA ILE A 284 7.30 27.23 -19.06
C ILE A 284 8.04 27.48 -20.36
N TRP A 285 8.24 26.42 -21.13
CA TRP A 285 8.90 26.46 -22.42
C TRP A 285 7.88 26.25 -23.53
N ASN A 286 8.04 27.03 -24.59
CA ASN A 286 7.35 26.78 -25.86
C ASN A 286 8.34 26.07 -26.80
N PRO A 287 8.16 24.76 -27.10
CA PRO A 287 9.04 23.99 -27.97
C PRO A 287 9.16 24.58 -29.38
N THR A 288 8.10 25.22 -29.87
CA THR A 288 8.04 25.86 -31.20
C THR A 288 8.92 27.10 -31.26
N LYS A 289 8.95 27.89 -30.18
CA LYS A 289 9.81 29.09 -30.07
C LYS A 289 11.23 28.76 -29.59
N ALA A 290 11.46 27.52 -29.17
CA ALA A 290 12.71 27.06 -28.55
C ALA A 290 13.19 27.93 -27.37
N ALA A 291 12.27 28.55 -26.64
CA ALA A 291 12.55 29.54 -25.60
C ALA A 291 11.62 29.38 -24.39
N SER A 292 12.11 29.80 -23.23
CA SER A 292 11.30 29.95 -22.02
C SER A 292 10.40 31.18 -22.18
N VAL A 293 9.09 30.97 -22.07
CA VAL A 293 8.06 32.02 -22.18
C VAL A 293 7.63 32.55 -20.81
N PHE A 294 7.95 31.83 -19.74
CA PHE A 294 7.62 32.21 -18.36
C PHE A 294 8.67 31.67 -17.38
N SER A 295 9.03 32.47 -16.38
CA SER A 295 9.92 32.06 -15.28
C SER A 295 9.63 32.85 -14.00
N LYS A 296 9.19 32.19 -12.94
CA LYS A 296 8.94 32.79 -11.61
C LYS A 296 9.35 31.87 -10.47
N ASP A 297 9.58 32.46 -9.30
CA ASP A 297 9.74 31.73 -8.04
C ASP A 297 8.47 30.90 -7.70
N LEU A 298 8.62 29.69 -7.14
CA LEU A 298 7.47 28.81 -6.84
C LEU A 298 6.45 29.41 -5.87
N LEU A 299 6.82 30.42 -5.08
CA LEU A 299 5.93 31.11 -4.15
C LEU A 299 5.59 32.54 -4.61
N TRP A 300 5.90 32.89 -5.87
CA TRP A 300 5.71 34.23 -6.44
C TRP A 300 6.48 35.33 -5.67
N GLN A 301 7.58 34.97 -5.00
CA GLN A 301 8.37 35.93 -4.23
C GLN A 301 9.50 36.54 -5.07
N HIS A 302 9.79 37.83 -4.86
CA HIS A 302 11.03 38.42 -5.35
C HIS A 302 12.16 38.02 -4.40
N ARG A 303 13.21 37.40 -4.94
CA ARG A 303 14.33 36.90 -4.14
C ARG A 303 15.64 37.37 -4.70
N GLU A 304 16.52 37.76 -3.81
CA GLU A 304 17.88 38.10 -4.17
C GLU A 304 18.70 36.83 -4.49
N PRO A 305 19.75 36.91 -5.33
CA PRO A 305 20.53 35.73 -5.73
C PRO A 305 21.14 34.94 -4.57
N HIS A 306 21.46 35.61 -3.46
CA HIS A 306 22.05 34.99 -2.26
C HIS A 306 21.03 34.20 -1.42
N GLU A 307 19.75 34.57 -1.48
CA GLU A 307 18.64 33.85 -0.83
C GLU A 307 18.28 32.61 -1.64
N THR A 308 18.33 32.72 -2.97
CA THR A 308 18.04 31.61 -3.90
C THR A 308 18.94 30.39 -3.64
N ALA A 309 20.21 30.61 -3.28
CA ALA A 309 21.13 29.53 -2.93
C ALA A 309 20.75 28.78 -1.64
N LYS A 310 20.03 29.43 -0.71
CA LYS A 310 19.51 28.80 0.52
C LYS A 310 18.21 28.03 0.26
N MET A 311 17.47 28.39 -0.79
CA MET A 311 16.16 27.81 -1.13
C MET A 311 16.25 26.64 -2.12
N MET A 312 17.40 25.96 -2.20
CA MET A 312 17.63 24.95 -3.23
C MET A 312 16.77 23.71 -3.02
N LEU A 313 16.16 23.21 -4.09
CA LEU A 313 15.38 21.97 -4.05
C LEU A 313 16.30 20.75 -4.03
N ASP A 314 15.79 19.65 -3.47
CA ASP A 314 16.45 18.35 -3.54
C ASP A 314 16.40 17.79 -4.98
N PRO A 315 17.55 17.50 -5.62
CA PRO A 315 17.59 16.90 -6.96
C PRO A 315 16.99 15.50 -7.03
N GLY A 316 16.84 14.80 -5.90
CA GLY A 316 16.21 13.50 -5.82
C GLY A 316 14.68 13.51 -5.77
N SER A 317 14.05 14.68 -5.64
CA SER A 317 12.62 14.82 -5.35
C SER A 317 11.84 15.40 -6.55
N PRO A 318 11.40 14.57 -7.52
CA PRO A 318 10.70 15.03 -8.72
C PRO A 318 9.23 15.42 -8.48
N ASN A 319 8.69 15.15 -7.29
CA ASN A 319 7.26 15.25 -6.97
C ASN A 319 6.86 16.66 -6.50
N VAL A 320 7.19 17.68 -7.28
CA VAL A 320 6.94 19.09 -6.95
C VAL A 320 6.04 19.82 -7.96
N LEU A 321 5.55 19.12 -8.99
CA LEU A 321 4.76 19.68 -10.09
C LEU A 321 3.67 18.69 -10.54
N GLN A 322 2.45 19.20 -10.71
CA GLN A 322 1.34 18.54 -11.40
C GLN A 322 0.67 19.55 -12.34
N VAL A 323 0.31 19.12 -13.55
CA VAL A 323 -0.44 19.93 -14.53
C VAL A 323 -1.72 19.18 -14.87
N PHE A 324 -2.86 19.86 -14.85
CA PHE A 324 -4.17 19.23 -14.97
C PHE A 324 -5.20 20.13 -15.66
N GLU A 325 -6.24 19.50 -16.21
CA GLU A 325 -7.43 20.18 -16.75
C GLU A 325 -8.61 20.00 -15.80
N THR A 326 -9.60 20.89 -15.93
CA THR A 326 -10.89 20.81 -15.23
C THR A 326 -12.03 21.05 -16.21
N HIS A 327 -13.17 20.41 -15.99
CA HIS A 327 -14.37 20.59 -16.81
C HIS A 327 -15.08 21.92 -16.52
N ARG A 328 -14.78 22.57 -15.38
CA ARG A 328 -15.29 23.89 -15.01
C ARG A 328 -14.11 24.86 -14.89
N PRO A 329 -13.54 25.32 -16.01
CA PRO A 329 -12.48 26.31 -15.95
C PRO A 329 -13.03 27.61 -15.38
N MET A 330 -12.27 28.24 -14.49
CA MET A 330 -12.49 29.64 -14.13
C MET A 330 -12.31 30.51 -15.38
N GLU A 331 -13.05 31.62 -15.44
CA GLU A 331 -13.18 32.42 -16.66
C GLU A 331 -11.82 32.78 -17.30
N GLY A 332 -11.61 32.23 -18.50
CA GLY A 332 -10.45 32.48 -19.37
C GLY A 332 -9.24 31.57 -19.18
N ASP A 333 -9.22 30.68 -18.18
CA ASP A 333 -8.12 29.73 -17.98
C ASP A 333 -8.31 28.45 -18.84
N LEU A 334 -7.25 27.97 -19.48
CA LEU A 334 -7.23 26.77 -20.31
C LEU A 334 -6.96 25.51 -19.49
N TYR A 335 -5.98 25.59 -18.58
CA TYR A 335 -5.57 24.50 -17.70
C TYR A 335 -4.82 25.08 -16.49
N TYR A 336 -4.44 24.20 -15.56
CA TYR A 336 -3.91 24.57 -14.25
C TYR A 336 -2.63 23.81 -13.93
N ALA A 337 -1.81 24.40 -13.06
CA ALA A 337 -0.67 23.72 -12.47
C ALA A 337 -0.68 23.86 -10.95
N VAL A 338 -0.20 22.84 -10.25
CA VAL A 338 0.11 22.88 -8.81
C VAL A 338 1.60 22.67 -8.64
N THR A 339 2.24 23.53 -7.86
CA THR A 339 3.63 23.36 -7.45
C THR A 339 3.75 23.23 -5.94
N PHE A 340 4.73 22.47 -5.47
CA PHE A 340 5.05 22.35 -4.04
C PHE A 340 6.45 22.89 -3.75
N SER A 341 6.55 23.81 -2.80
CA SER A 341 7.81 24.23 -2.22
C SER A 341 8.04 23.49 -0.90
N PRO A 342 9.17 22.78 -0.70
CA PRO A 342 9.47 22.08 0.55
C PRO A 342 9.99 22.97 1.68
N HIS A 343 10.16 24.28 1.44
CA HIS A 343 10.66 25.23 2.44
C HIS A 343 9.57 25.66 3.43
N ASP A 344 9.97 26.13 4.61
CA ASP A 344 9.06 26.67 5.65
C ASP A 344 7.88 25.74 6.02
N LEU A 345 8.20 24.45 6.23
CA LEU A 345 7.29 23.32 6.49
C LEU A 345 6.44 22.87 5.29
N GLY A 346 6.67 23.44 4.11
CA GLY A 346 6.03 23.04 2.88
C GLY A 346 4.83 23.93 2.53
N GLN A 347 4.76 24.37 1.27
CA GLN A 347 3.65 25.19 0.77
C GLN A 347 3.31 24.84 -0.69
N PHE A 348 2.01 24.67 -0.95
CA PHE A 348 1.46 24.51 -2.30
C PHE A 348 1.12 25.86 -2.94
N LYS A 349 1.25 25.93 -4.26
CA LYS A 349 0.87 27.09 -5.07
C LYS A 349 0.08 26.62 -6.30
N PHE A 350 -1.03 27.30 -6.57
CA PHE A 350 -1.94 27.00 -7.67
C PHE A 350 -1.83 28.09 -8.74
N TRP A 351 -1.65 27.66 -9.98
CA TRP A 351 -1.39 28.52 -11.13
C TRP A 351 -2.51 28.34 -12.15
N GLY A 352 -3.10 29.45 -12.59
CA GLY A 352 -4.05 29.49 -13.71
C GLY A 352 -3.33 29.87 -14.99
N ILE A 353 -3.52 29.08 -16.06
CA ILE A 353 -2.87 29.30 -17.35
C ILE A 353 -3.93 29.67 -18.37
N ARG A 354 -3.88 30.92 -18.85
CA ARG A 354 -4.76 31.47 -19.90
C ARG A 354 -4.08 31.46 -21.26
N ASP A 355 -2.84 31.96 -21.27
CA ASP A 355 -1.98 31.95 -22.45
C ASP A 355 -0.51 31.93 -22.00
N PRO A 356 0.14 30.76 -21.97
CA PRO A 356 1.53 30.66 -21.51
C PRO A 356 2.52 31.51 -22.35
N ASP A 357 2.18 31.86 -23.60
CA ASP A 357 3.05 32.64 -24.47
C ASP A 357 3.05 34.15 -24.15
N HIS A 358 2.11 34.61 -23.33
CA HIS A 358 2.02 36.00 -22.85
C HIS A 358 2.69 36.22 -21.48
N GLY A 359 3.51 35.28 -21.02
CA GLY A 359 4.30 35.40 -19.79
C GLY A 359 3.44 35.72 -18.57
N ASP A 360 3.86 36.71 -17.77
CA ASP A 360 3.16 37.13 -16.53
C ASP A 360 1.68 37.56 -16.75
N ARG A 361 1.26 37.87 -17.98
CA ARG A 361 -0.15 38.22 -18.27
C ARG A 361 -1.03 37.01 -18.53
N GLY A 362 -0.44 35.89 -18.96
CA GLY A 362 -1.18 34.68 -19.28
C GLY A 362 -0.95 33.53 -18.32
N VAL A 363 -0.07 33.70 -17.33
CA VAL A 363 0.08 32.81 -16.18
C VAL A 363 -0.16 33.63 -14.91
N ARG A 364 -1.13 33.23 -14.09
CA ARG A 364 -1.50 33.93 -12.86
C ARG A 364 -1.41 33.04 -11.63
N ASP A 365 -1.02 33.64 -10.52
CA ASP A 365 -1.24 33.07 -9.19
C ASP A 365 -2.73 33.12 -8.85
N MET A 366 -3.33 31.98 -8.57
CA MET A 366 -4.76 31.90 -8.31
C MET A 366 -5.15 32.46 -6.94
N TYR A 367 -4.26 32.37 -5.95
CA TYR A 367 -4.52 32.77 -4.57
C TYR A 367 -3.26 33.45 -3.99
N PRO A 368 -3.03 34.73 -4.34
CA PRO A 368 -1.84 35.45 -3.89
C PRO A 368 -1.79 35.64 -2.37
N ASP A 369 -2.94 35.80 -1.72
CA ASP A 369 -3.03 36.07 -0.29
C ASP A 369 -3.17 34.81 0.58
N CYS A 370 -3.17 33.61 -0.03
CA CYS A 370 -3.36 32.34 0.66
C CYS A 370 -2.07 31.52 0.78
N SER A 371 -1.88 30.90 1.94
CA SER A 371 -0.79 29.94 2.17
C SER A 371 -1.36 28.53 2.36
N PHE A 372 -1.15 27.67 1.37
CA PHE A 372 -1.63 26.30 1.38
C PHE A 372 -0.58 25.36 1.97
N LYS A 373 -0.56 25.23 3.30
CA LYS A 373 0.31 24.28 3.99
C LYS A 373 -0.43 22.95 4.22
N PRO A 374 0.18 21.78 3.98
CA PRO A 374 -0.47 20.50 4.25
C PRO A 374 -0.79 20.36 5.76
N PRO A 375 -1.77 19.51 6.13
CA PRO A 375 -2.05 19.21 7.52
C PRO A 375 -0.82 18.67 8.24
N ASP A 376 -0.64 19.07 9.51
CA ASP A 376 0.36 18.46 10.38
C ASP A 376 -0.17 17.11 10.88
N PRO A 377 0.51 15.98 10.59
CA PRO A 377 0.09 14.66 11.04
C PRO A 377 0.12 14.45 12.55
N ASP A 378 0.95 15.21 13.26
CA ASP A 378 1.09 15.13 14.71
C ASP A 378 1.28 16.53 15.30
N PRO A 379 0.18 17.31 15.43
CA PRO A 379 0.25 18.69 15.87
C PRO A 379 0.45 18.82 17.40
N SER A 380 0.66 17.71 18.11
CA SER A 380 0.88 17.74 19.55
C SER A 380 2.13 18.59 19.87
N PRO A 381 2.05 19.51 20.84
CA PRO A 381 3.21 20.31 21.25
C PRO A 381 4.36 19.45 21.81
N GLU A 382 4.10 18.19 22.16
CA GLU A 382 5.09 17.23 22.65
C GLU A 382 5.78 16.46 21.51
N SER A 383 5.23 16.52 20.29
CA SER A 383 5.77 15.78 19.16
C SER A 383 7.08 16.40 18.69
N LYS A 384 8.11 15.56 18.60
CA LYS A 384 9.41 15.89 17.98
C LYS A 384 9.49 15.45 16.51
N ALA A 385 8.41 14.88 15.97
CA ALA A 385 8.41 14.32 14.64
C ALA A 385 8.36 15.42 13.59
N ILE A 386 9.38 15.49 12.72
CA ILE A 386 9.34 16.38 11.56
C ILE A 386 8.69 15.63 10.41
N TRP A 387 7.54 16.12 9.96
CA TRP A 387 6.81 15.58 8.81
C TRP A 387 7.16 16.37 7.55
N LYS A 388 7.28 15.66 6.42
CA LYS A 388 7.55 16.23 5.10
C LYS A 388 6.63 15.61 4.07
N VAL A 389 6.24 16.38 3.06
CA VAL A 389 5.56 15.84 1.87
C VAL A 389 6.53 14.93 1.12
N ALA A 390 6.14 13.68 0.91
CA ALA A 390 6.87 12.69 0.11
C ALA A 390 6.47 12.75 -1.36
N ASP A 391 5.16 12.87 -1.63
CA ASP A 391 4.58 12.93 -2.98
C ASP A 391 3.16 13.50 -2.89
N PHE A 392 2.62 13.98 -4.01
CA PHE A 392 1.23 14.37 -4.15
C PHE A 392 0.70 14.08 -5.56
N LYS A 393 -0.61 13.84 -5.68
CA LYS A 393 -1.30 13.62 -6.96
C LYS A 393 -2.61 14.40 -7.03
N MET A 394 -2.93 14.85 -8.23
CA MET A 394 -4.17 15.56 -8.54
C MET A 394 -5.11 14.65 -9.35
N LYS A 395 -6.38 14.60 -8.97
CA LYS A 395 -7.48 14.11 -9.80
C LYS A 395 -8.11 15.32 -10.49
N GLY A 396 -8.05 15.35 -11.83
CA GLY A 396 -8.82 16.32 -12.61
C GLY A 396 -10.31 16.03 -12.46
N ALA A 397 -11.13 17.09 -12.35
CA ALA A 397 -12.59 16.96 -12.28
C ALA A 397 -13.07 16.19 -13.52
N GLN A 398 -13.90 15.15 -13.37
CA GLN A 398 -14.62 14.50 -14.49
C GLN A 398 -16.12 14.79 -14.34
N ARG A 399 -16.81 15.12 -15.45
CA ARG A 399 -18.27 15.38 -15.56
C ARG A 399 -19.05 15.43 -14.22
N GLY A 400 -19.01 16.58 -13.55
CA GLY A 400 -19.80 16.85 -12.34
C GLY A 400 -19.12 16.52 -11.01
N GLN A 401 -17.97 15.86 -11.00
CA GLN A 401 -17.16 15.60 -9.81
C GLN A 401 -16.19 16.76 -9.50
N GLN A 402 -15.90 16.96 -8.22
CA GLN A 402 -14.93 17.93 -7.72
C GLN A 402 -13.48 17.54 -8.05
N LEU A 403 -12.56 18.50 -7.96
CA LEU A 403 -11.13 18.20 -7.98
C LEU A 403 -10.74 17.48 -6.69
N GLU A 404 -9.73 16.63 -6.77
CA GLU A 404 -9.18 15.98 -5.58
C GLU A 404 -7.66 16.10 -5.55
N ILE A 405 -7.11 16.37 -4.38
CA ILE A 405 -5.67 16.29 -4.12
C ILE A 405 -5.38 15.21 -3.08
N TRP A 406 -4.39 14.39 -3.38
CA TRP A 406 -3.85 13.38 -2.48
C TRP A 406 -2.44 13.80 -2.07
N VAL A 407 -2.17 13.90 -0.76
CA VAL A 407 -0.88 14.34 -0.21
C VAL A 407 -0.33 13.26 0.72
N LEU A 408 0.83 12.71 0.36
CA LEU A 408 1.52 11.70 1.15
C LEU A 408 2.57 12.35 2.05
N MET A 409 2.35 12.31 3.36
CA MET A 409 3.25 12.81 4.38
C MET A 409 4.12 11.69 4.94
N ARG A 410 5.39 11.98 5.22
CA ARG A 410 6.33 11.03 5.84
C ARG A 410 7.14 11.64 6.98
N SER A 411 7.44 10.83 7.98
CA SER A 411 8.41 11.11 9.03
C SER A 411 9.21 9.84 9.33
N ASN A 412 10.46 9.79 8.86
CA ASN A 412 11.30 8.60 8.89
C ASN A 412 10.58 7.39 8.23
N ARG A 413 10.19 6.40 9.04
CA ARG A 413 9.50 5.17 8.63
C ARG A 413 7.99 5.23 8.77
N ARG A 414 7.43 6.32 9.30
CA ARG A 414 5.98 6.53 9.41
C ARG A 414 5.47 7.34 8.24
N HIS A 415 4.25 7.06 7.82
CA HIS A 415 3.56 7.80 6.76
C HIS A 415 2.10 8.05 7.09
N LYS A 416 1.53 9.05 6.42
CA LYS A 416 0.11 9.36 6.48
C LYS A 416 -0.34 9.94 5.16
N LEU A 417 -1.45 9.44 4.64
CA LEU A 417 -2.04 9.93 3.40
C LEU A 417 -3.25 10.79 3.72
N TYR A 418 -3.33 11.93 3.03
CA TYR A 418 -4.42 12.89 3.14
C TYR A 418 -5.11 13.07 1.80
N ASN A 419 -6.42 13.30 1.87
CA ASN A 419 -7.25 13.63 0.72
C ASN A 419 -8.06 14.91 0.99
N LEU A 420 -8.19 15.74 -0.03
CA LEU A 420 -9.08 16.90 -0.02
C LEU A 420 -9.81 16.95 -1.35
N LYS A 421 -11.15 16.99 -1.29
CA LYS A 421 -12.03 17.27 -2.43
C LYS A 421 -12.42 18.74 -2.42
N PHE A 422 -12.39 19.40 -3.56
CA PHE A 422 -12.66 20.84 -3.65
C PHE A 422 -13.04 21.29 -5.06
N ASP A 423 -13.74 22.42 -5.11
CA ASP A 423 -13.80 23.27 -6.30
C ASP A 423 -12.78 24.41 -6.15
N LEU A 424 -12.27 24.94 -7.27
CA LEU A 424 -11.28 26.02 -7.24
C LEU A 424 -11.82 27.29 -6.55
N GLU A 425 -13.14 27.52 -6.56
CA GLU A 425 -13.73 28.70 -5.91
C GLU A 425 -13.64 28.61 -4.38
N ASP A 426 -13.80 27.41 -3.81
CA ASP A 426 -13.88 27.18 -2.36
C ASP A 426 -12.56 26.66 -1.75
N LEU A 427 -11.52 26.46 -2.57
CA LEU A 427 -10.25 25.87 -2.14
C LEU A 427 -9.65 26.53 -0.87
N PRO A 428 -9.58 27.87 -0.70
CA PRO A 428 -9.02 28.49 0.50
C PRO A 428 -9.69 28.08 1.81
N SER A 429 -11.02 27.93 1.82
CA SER A 429 -11.77 27.58 3.04
C SER A 429 -11.70 26.07 3.31
N LEU A 430 -11.84 25.25 2.26
CA LEU A 430 -11.78 23.79 2.35
C LEU A 430 -10.38 23.29 2.75
N TRP A 431 -9.31 23.95 2.27
CA TRP A 431 -7.94 23.58 2.63
C TRP A 431 -7.65 23.69 4.12
N GLN A 432 -8.38 24.51 4.88
CA GLN A 432 -8.16 24.63 6.32
C GLN A 432 -8.95 23.60 7.12
N ASN A 433 -10.12 23.17 6.62
CA ASN A 433 -11.14 22.54 7.46
C ASN A 433 -11.62 21.17 6.97
N SER A 434 -11.30 20.78 5.73
CA SER A 434 -12.00 19.67 5.05
C SER A 434 -11.09 18.52 4.63
N TRP A 435 -9.92 18.40 5.27
CA TRP A 435 -9.02 17.27 5.03
C TRP A 435 -9.57 15.98 5.62
N THR A 436 -9.46 14.93 4.83
CA THR A 436 -9.68 13.55 5.27
C THR A 436 -8.36 12.79 5.27
N THR A 437 -8.29 11.71 6.04
CA THR A 437 -7.07 10.92 6.21
C THR A 437 -7.31 9.43 6.03
N THR A 438 -6.21 8.69 5.96
CA THR A 438 -6.17 7.24 5.77
C THR A 438 -5.65 6.55 7.03
N ALA A 439 -6.36 5.53 7.50
CA ALA A 439 -5.88 4.62 8.53
C ALA A 439 -4.83 3.66 7.96
N THR A 440 -3.76 3.41 8.72
CA THR A 440 -2.76 2.40 8.39
C THR A 440 -3.31 1.00 8.63
N GLU A 441 -2.80 0.02 7.90
CA GLU A 441 -3.10 -1.41 8.14
C GLU A 441 -2.76 -1.79 9.60
N THR A 442 -3.61 -2.61 10.22
CA THR A 442 -3.51 -2.97 11.64
C THR A 442 -2.98 -4.39 11.87
N TRP A 443 -3.13 -5.27 10.88
CA TRP A 443 -2.69 -6.67 10.91
C TRP A 443 -1.19 -6.82 11.13
N SER A 444 -0.40 -6.07 10.38
CA SER A 444 1.07 -6.10 10.43
C SER A 444 1.63 -5.58 11.76
N ASP A 445 0.85 -4.77 12.49
CA ASP A 445 1.25 -4.11 13.75
C ASP A 445 0.81 -4.88 15.01
N GLN A 446 0.37 -6.14 14.87
CA GLN A 446 0.02 -6.96 16.03
C GLN A 446 1.22 -7.15 16.99
N PRO A 447 1.02 -6.99 18.32
CA PRO A 447 2.10 -7.12 19.29
C PRO A 447 2.68 -8.54 19.27
N ALA A 448 3.99 -8.65 19.51
CA ALA A 448 4.66 -9.93 19.71
C ALA A 448 3.98 -10.74 20.85
N PRO A 449 4.00 -12.08 20.77
CA PRO A 449 3.45 -12.91 21.83
C PRO A 449 4.16 -12.61 23.15
N GLN A 450 3.40 -12.57 24.25
CA GLN A 450 3.96 -12.52 25.59
C GLN A 450 3.92 -13.93 26.17
N ILE A 451 5.09 -14.44 26.54
CA ILE A 451 5.23 -15.76 27.15
C ILE A 451 5.13 -15.62 28.67
N SER A 452 4.17 -16.33 29.28
CA SER A 452 3.99 -16.35 30.74
C SER A 452 4.40 -17.70 31.32
N ASP A 453 5.03 -17.68 32.50
CA ASP A 453 5.42 -18.89 33.24
C ASP A 453 4.21 -19.73 33.70
N LEU A 454 2.99 -19.17 33.66
CA LEU A 454 1.75 -19.81 34.09
C LEU A 454 1.02 -20.55 32.97
N GLU A 455 1.48 -20.43 31.73
CA GLU A 455 0.80 -21.00 30.56
C GLU A 455 1.28 -22.44 30.27
N PRO A 456 0.37 -23.33 29.87
CA PRO A 456 0.72 -24.71 29.52
C PRO A 456 1.31 -24.87 28.10
N GLU A 457 1.20 -23.84 27.25
CA GLU A 457 1.66 -23.86 25.86
C GLU A 457 3.16 -23.60 25.74
N ASP A 458 3.84 -24.30 24.82
CA ASP A 458 5.27 -24.08 24.55
C ASP A 458 5.51 -22.71 23.91
N ALA A 459 6.49 -21.97 24.43
CA ALA A 459 6.95 -20.70 23.87
C ALA A 459 7.27 -20.82 22.37
N THR A 460 7.86 -21.94 21.96
CA THR A 460 8.22 -22.20 20.56
C THR A 460 6.99 -22.21 19.65
N ASP A 461 5.90 -22.85 20.07
CA ASP A 461 4.69 -22.96 19.25
C ASP A 461 4.03 -21.58 19.08
N LYS A 462 3.94 -20.78 20.15
CA LYS A 462 3.43 -19.40 20.09
C LYS A 462 4.23 -18.50 19.15
N TRP A 463 5.55 -18.57 19.25
CA TRP A 463 6.43 -17.78 18.37
C TRP A 463 6.30 -18.22 16.91
N LEU A 464 6.22 -19.53 16.65
CA LEU A 464 6.04 -20.05 15.30
C LEU A 464 4.68 -19.68 14.71
N GLU A 465 3.60 -19.78 15.48
CA GLU A 465 2.27 -19.34 15.05
C GLU A 465 2.29 -17.86 14.70
N TYR A 466 2.93 -17.03 15.53
CA TYR A 466 3.05 -15.60 15.28
C TYR A 466 3.91 -15.26 14.06
N ILE A 467 5.08 -15.87 13.91
CA ILE A 467 6.06 -15.55 12.83
C ILE A 467 5.64 -16.15 11.49
N MET A 468 5.14 -17.39 11.49
CA MET A 468 4.74 -18.11 10.27
C MET A 468 3.29 -17.84 9.85
N CYS A 469 2.61 -16.92 10.54
CA CYS A 469 1.27 -16.51 10.17
C CYS A 469 1.25 -16.04 8.70
N PRO A 470 0.35 -16.57 7.85
CA PRO A 470 0.37 -16.29 6.41
C PRO A 470 0.30 -14.79 6.10
N GLY A 471 1.18 -14.34 5.21
CA GLY A 471 1.22 -12.95 4.76
C GLY A 471 1.78 -11.94 5.77
N LYS A 472 2.35 -12.40 6.90
CA LYS A 472 2.97 -11.51 7.88
C LYS A 472 4.40 -11.13 7.49
N TYR A 473 5.23 -12.12 7.21
CA TYR A 473 6.62 -11.93 6.78
C TYR A 473 6.88 -12.75 5.50
N PRO A 474 7.46 -12.15 4.46
CA PRO A 474 7.93 -12.86 3.28
C PRO A 474 8.96 -13.92 3.63
N GLU A 475 9.00 -14.98 2.85
CA GLU A 475 10.01 -16.03 2.99
C GLU A 475 11.43 -15.46 2.87
N THR A 476 11.64 -14.45 2.01
CA THR A 476 12.95 -13.81 1.83
C THR A 476 13.44 -13.07 3.08
N VAL A 477 12.53 -12.51 3.88
CA VAL A 477 12.86 -11.87 5.17
C VAL A 477 13.27 -12.93 6.18
N LEU A 478 12.46 -13.98 6.31
CA LEU A 478 12.68 -15.05 7.28
C LEU A 478 13.99 -15.81 7.00
N GLU A 479 14.28 -16.12 5.74
CA GLU A 479 15.52 -16.77 5.32
C GLU A 479 16.76 -15.91 5.60
N THR A 480 16.66 -14.60 5.35
CA THR A 480 17.77 -13.67 5.61
C THR A 480 18.02 -13.52 7.11
N ALA A 481 16.95 -13.34 7.89
CA ALA A 481 17.04 -13.23 9.35
C ALA A 481 17.64 -14.50 9.97
N LEU A 482 17.22 -15.68 9.51
CA LEU A 482 17.80 -16.94 9.97
C LEU A 482 19.30 -17.04 9.64
N ALA A 483 19.72 -16.56 8.47
CA ALA A 483 21.13 -16.54 8.09
C ALA A 483 21.95 -15.59 8.95
N MET A 484 21.43 -14.40 9.25
CA MET A 484 22.04 -13.44 10.17
C MET A 484 22.16 -14.03 11.59
N TYR A 485 21.06 -14.57 12.13
CA TYR A 485 21.00 -15.19 13.45
C TYR A 485 22.04 -16.31 13.61
N CYS A 486 22.14 -17.22 12.62
CA CYS A 486 23.13 -18.30 12.64
C CYS A 486 24.56 -17.75 12.57
N SER A 487 24.81 -16.76 11.72
CA SER A 487 26.14 -16.15 11.56
C SER A 487 26.62 -15.48 12.85
N GLU A 488 25.76 -14.71 13.51
CA GLU A 488 26.07 -14.03 14.77
C GLU A 488 26.39 -15.01 15.91
N ARG A 489 25.75 -16.18 15.90
CA ARG A 489 25.94 -17.25 16.90
C ARG A 489 26.98 -18.29 16.50
N SER A 490 27.65 -18.11 15.36
CA SER A 490 28.60 -19.09 14.80
C SER A 490 28.01 -20.49 14.60
N LEU A 491 26.71 -20.57 14.31
CA LEU A 491 26.00 -21.81 14.01
C LEU A 491 26.14 -22.14 12.53
N SER A 492 26.22 -23.43 12.21
CA SER A 492 26.10 -23.88 10.82
C SER A 492 24.66 -23.72 10.35
N LEU A 493 24.46 -23.20 9.14
CA LEU A 493 23.13 -23.15 8.53
C LEU A 493 22.52 -24.56 8.50
N PRO A 494 21.28 -24.73 9.01
CA PRO A 494 20.56 -26.00 8.95
C PRO A 494 20.36 -26.53 7.52
N ASP A 495 20.08 -27.84 7.38
CA ASP A 495 19.93 -28.50 6.07
C ASP A 495 18.90 -27.77 5.19
N PRO A 496 19.29 -27.23 4.01
CA PRO A 496 18.39 -26.49 3.13
C PRO A 496 17.23 -27.34 2.58
N LYS A 497 17.28 -28.68 2.72
CA LYS A 497 16.16 -29.57 2.37
C LYS A 497 15.05 -29.57 3.41
N ALA A 498 15.34 -29.21 4.65
CA ALA A 498 14.35 -29.10 5.71
C ALA A 498 13.47 -27.86 5.50
N SER A 499 12.23 -27.93 5.95
CA SER A 499 11.31 -26.79 5.89
C SER A 499 11.89 -25.60 6.68
N LEU A 500 11.52 -24.38 6.29
CA LEU A 500 11.97 -23.18 6.99
C LEU A 500 11.62 -23.22 8.49
N LYS A 501 10.42 -23.75 8.83
CA LYS A 501 9.99 -23.98 10.21
C LYS A 501 10.98 -24.88 10.96
N GLU A 502 11.29 -26.06 10.44
CA GLU A 502 12.23 -27.01 11.07
C GLU A 502 13.63 -26.40 11.22
N ARG A 503 14.10 -25.66 10.21
CA ARG A 503 15.41 -25.01 10.27
C ARG A 503 15.47 -23.94 11.37
N MET A 504 14.43 -23.11 11.50
CA MET A 504 14.36 -22.10 12.57
C MET A 504 14.31 -22.76 13.95
N CYS A 505 13.46 -23.77 14.16
CA CYS A 505 13.41 -24.51 15.41
C CYS A 505 14.77 -25.11 15.76
N SER A 506 15.42 -25.77 14.81
CA SER A 506 16.72 -26.39 15.02
C SER A 506 17.79 -25.36 15.43
N ALA A 507 17.82 -24.19 14.79
CA ALA A 507 18.79 -23.14 15.12
C ALA A 507 18.57 -22.58 16.54
N VAL A 508 17.32 -22.31 16.90
CA VAL A 508 16.97 -21.79 18.24
C VAL A 508 17.26 -22.84 19.31
N SER A 509 16.80 -24.08 19.14
CA SER A 509 17.03 -25.15 20.13
C SER A 509 18.51 -25.40 20.38
N LEU A 510 19.36 -25.42 19.34
CA LEU A 510 20.81 -25.56 19.50
C LEU A 510 21.42 -24.47 20.39
N GLN A 511 20.94 -23.24 20.26
CA GLN A 511 21.41 -22.11 21.06
C GLN A 511 20.90 -22.17 22.51
N VAL A 512 19.65 -22.59 22.69
CA VAL A 512 19.05 -22.77 24.03
C VAL A 512 19.75 -23.90 24.79
N ASP A 513 20.06 -25.01 24.13
CA ASP A 513 20.80 -26.14 24.72
C ASP A 513 22.21 -25.71 25.15
N ALA A 514 22.90 -24.93 24.32
CA ALA A 514 24.23 -24.41 24.63
C ALA A 514 24.25 -23.45 25.83
N THR A 515 23.16 -22.71 26.06
CA THR A 515 23.07 -21.72 27.16
C THR A 515 22.59 -22.34 28.47
N THR A 516 21.69 -23.32 28.43
CA THR A 516 21.04 -23.87 29.63
C THR A 516 21.63 -25.19 30.13
N GLY A 517 22.32 -25.95 29.27
CA GLY A 517 22.87 -27.25 29.63
C GLY A 517 21.83 -28.35 29.88
N GLY A 518 20.53 -28.09 29.61
CA GLY A 518 19.48 -29.11 29.47
C GLY A 518 18.77 -29.60 30.74
N GLU A 519 19.12 -29.13 31.95
CA GLU A 519 18.60 -29.75 33.20
C GLU A 519 17.46 -28.99 33.91
N ASP A 520 17.15 -27.74 33.54
CA ASP A 520 16.15 -26.90 34.23
C ASP A 520 15.08 -26.39 33.26
N PHE A 521 13.84 -26.91 33.40
CA PHE A 521 12.70 -26.58 32.53
C PHE A 521 12.34 -25.09 32.54
N SER A 522 12.36 -24.43 33.72
CA SER A 522 12.01 -23.01 33.81
C SER A 522 13.07 -22.14 33.14
N LYS A 523 14.34 -22.50 33.28
CA LYS A 523 15.44 -21.82 32.58
C LYS A 523 15.38 -22.07 31.08
N TYR A 524 15.08 -23.30 30.66
CA TYR A 524 14.93 -23.65 29.25
C TYR A 524 13.79 -22.84 28.60
N HIS A 525 12.63 -22.74 29.26
CA HIS A 525 11.49 -21.98 28.77
C HIS A 525 11.83 -20.49 28.57
N LYS A 526 12.47 -19.87 29.57
CA LYS A 526 12.89 -18.46 29.50
C LYS A 526 13.98 -18.22 28.46
N ALA A 527 14.95 -19.13 28.35
CA ALA A 527 16.00 -19.05 27.34
C ALA A 527 15.43 -19.21 25.91
N SER A 528 14.45 -20.10 25.73
CA SER A 528 13.72 -20.26 24.46
C SER A 528 13.03 -18.97 24.04
N ASP A 529 12.24 -18.37 24.93
CA ASP A 529 11.55 -17.10 24.66
C ASP A 529 12.54 -15.97 24.32
N GLN A 530 13.67 -15.89 25.02
CA GLN A 530 14.72 -14.91 24.75
C GLN A 530 15.34 -15.10 23.36
N GLU A 531 15.69 -16.33 22.98
CA GLU A 531 16.30 -16.60 21.67
C GLU A 531 15.32 -16.37 20.52
N TRP A 532 14.04 -16.74 20.68
CA TRP A 532 12.98 -16.39 19.73
C TRP A 532 12.79 -14.88 19.60
N THR A 533 12.83 -14.16 20.72
CA THR A 533 12.75 -12.69 20.73
C THR A 533 13.88 -12.06 19.93
N VAL A 534 15.11 -12.57 20.05
CA VAL A 534 16.25 -12.06 19.27
C VAL A 534 16.06 -12.32 17.78
N LEU A 535 15.72 -13.54 17.38
CA LEU A 535 15.43 -13.86 15.98
C LEU A 535 14.31 -12.98 15.41
N TRP A 536 13.26 -12.74 16.18
CA TRP A 536 12.16 -11.85 15.78
C TRP A 536 12.61 -10.39 15.62
N GLN A 537 13.56 -9.90 16.42
CA GLN A 537 14.09 -8.54 16.25
C GLN A 537 14.76 -8.37 14.88
N ASP A 538 15.56 -9.35 14.45
CA ASP A 538 16.19 -9.37 13.13
C ASP A 538 15.14 -9.37 12.01
N ILE A 539 14.12 -10.25 12.12
CA ILE A 539 12.99 -10.31 11.19
C ILE A 539 12.30 -8.95 11.09
N ARG A 540 11.97 -8.35 12.24
CA ARG A 540 11.24 -7.08 12.31
C ARG A 540 12.05 -5.92 11.74
N ASP A 541 13.36 -5.89 11.94
CA ASP A 541 14.19 -4.79 11.46
C ASP A 541 14.42 -4.86 9.95
N LEU A 542 14.57 -6.06 9.38
CA LEU A 542 14.51 -6.28 7.93
C LEU A 542 13.13 -5.91 7.36
N ASP A 543 12.05 -6.29 8.04
CA ASP A 543 10.69 -6.02 7.59
C ASP A 543 10.39 -4.51 7.52
N LYS A 544 10.78 -3.75 8.54
CA LYS A 544 10.62 -2.29 8.57
C LYS A 544 11.24 -1.59 7.36
N SER A 545 12.36 -2.09 6.85
CA SER A 545 13.05 -1.48 5.69
C SER A 545 12.28 -1.68 4.38
N ARG A 546 11.39 -2.67 4.31
CA ARG A 546 10.57 -2.96 3.12
C ARG A 546 9.49 -1.91 2.88
N TRP A 547 8.96 -1.36 3.96
CA TRP A 547 7.86 -0.40 3.97
C TRP A 547 8.34 1.05 3.86
N GLN A 548 9.60 1.27 3.45
CA GLN A 548 10.05 2.61 3.11
C GLN A 548 9.30 3.11 1.87
N ILE A 549 8.68 4.29 1.99
CA ILE A 549 7.91 4.92 0.89
C ILE A 549 8.83 5.23 -0.28
N SER A 550 8.36 4.91 -1.48
CA SER A 550 8.99 5.29 -2.75
C SER A 550 8.19 6.36 -3.49
N SER A 551 6.90 6.16 -3.71
CA SER A 551 6.05 7.11 -4.46
C SER A 551 4.56 6.93 -4.19
N LEU A 552 3.78 7.96 -4.54
CA LEU A 552 2.33 7.91 -4.64
C LEU A 552 1.96 7.82 -6.13
N ALA A 553 0.92 7.06 -6.45
CA ALA A 553 0.35 7.03 -7.80
C ALA A 553 -1.17 7.04 -7.71
N TYR A 554 -1.83 7.58 -8.73
CA TYR A 554 -3.29 7.63 -8.78
C TYR A 554 -3.79 7.09 -10.11
N ASP A 555 -4.65 6.08 -10.06
CA ASP A 555 -5.29 5.53 -11.24
C ASP A 555 -6.58 6.28 -11.52
N GLY A 556 -6.53 7.26 -12.44
CA GLY A 556 -7.69 8.06 -12.80
C GLY A 556 -8.77 7.33 -13.61
N TYR A 557 -8.56 6.08 -14.03
CA TYR A 557 -9.58 5.31 -14.74
C TYR A 557 -10.50 4.56 -13.78
N VAL A 558 -9.93 3.90 -12.79
CA VAL A 558 -10.69 3.14 -11.78
C VAL A 558 -10.83 3.91 -10.45
N GLU A 559 -10.25 5.11 -10.37
CA GLU A 559 -10.36 6.04 -9.25
C GLU A 559 -9.77 5.55 -7.91
N ILE A 560 -8.59 4.92 -7.95
CA ILE A 560 -7.92 4.39 -6.75
C ILE A 560 -6.48 4.92 -6.58
N PRO A 561 -6.08 5.39 -5.38
CA PRO A 561 -4.69 5.69 -5.06
C PRO A 561 -3.89 4.43 -4.73
N TYR A 562 -2.61 4.44 -5.10
CA TYR A 562 -1.63 3.43 -4.73
C TYR A 562 -0.39 4.06 -4.08
N ILE A 563 0.15 3.41 -3.06
CA ILE A 563 1.45 3.75 -2.47
C ILE A 563 2.45 2.66 -2.87
N ALA A 564 3.58 3.06 -3.44
CA ALA A 564 4.69 2.16 -3.74
C ALA A 564 5.70 2.19 -2.58
N PHE A 565 6.10 1.02 -2.12
CA PHE A 565 7.17 0.86 -1.12
C PHE A 565 8.40 0.20 -1.73
N ALA A 566 9.51 0.21 -0.99
CA ALA A 566 10.76 -0.42 -1.42
C ALA A 566 10.58 -1.92 -1.76
N ASN A 567 9.77 -2.65 -1.00
CA ASN A 567 9.44 -4.07 -1.28
C ASN A 567 7.99 -4.43 -0.93
N GLY A 568 7.06 -3.61 -1.42
CA GLY A 568 5.64 -3.74 -1.16
C GLY A 568 4.82 -2.74 -1.97
N ALA A 569 3.50 -2.86 -1.88
CA ALA A 569 2.54 -1.90 -2.40
C ALA A 569 1.37 -1.77 -1.44
N ALA A 570 0.64 -0.67 -1.52
CA ALA A 570 -0.68 -0.58 -0.89
C ALA A 570 -1.71 0.04 -1.84
N ALA A 571 -2.92 -0.48 -1.77
CA ALA A 571 -4.10 0.12 -2.36
C ALA A 571 -4.90 0.84 -1.27
N ILE A 572 -5.46 2.00 -1.59
CA ILE A 572 -6.23 2.81 -0.64
C ILE A 572 -7.72 2.60 -0.94
N ARG A 573 -8.44 1.97 -0.02
CA ARG A 573 -9.88 1.71 -0.13
C ARG A 573 -10.67 2.62 0.81
N THR A 574 -11.98 2.73 0.61
CA THR A 574 -12.84 3.44 1.57
C THR A 574 -12.98 2.63 2.86
N CYS A 575 -13.14 3.31 3.99
CA CYS A 575 -13.54 2.64 5.23
C CYS A 575 -14.96 2.11 5.10
N ASP A 576 -15.24 0.95 5.69
CA ASP A 576 -16.61 0.56 5.98
C ASP A 576 -17.16 1.30 7.21
N LYS A 577 -18.45 1.09 7.51
CA LYS A 577 -19.11 1.77 8.63
C LYS A 577 -18.48 1.46 9.98
N VAL A 578 -18.11 0.20 10.23
CA VAL A 578 -17.47 -0.23 11.49
C VAL A 578 -16.08 0.41 11.64
N GLU A 579 -15.32 0.49 10.55
CA GLU A 579 -14.04 1.19 10.48
C GLU A 579 -14.19 2.70 10.70
N ILE A 580 -15.21 3.34 10.12
CA ILE A 580 -15.52 4.76 10.35
C ILE A 580 -15.77 5.01 11.84
N ILE A 581 -16.59 4.18 12.49
CA ILE A 581 -16.91 4.29 13.92
C ILE A 581 -15.66 4.02 14.78
N SER A 582 -14.79 3.10 14.36
CA SER A 582 -13.61 2.70 15.13
C SER A 582 -12.42 3.66 15.00
N PHE A 583 -12.22 4.29 13.84
CA PHE A 583 -11.06 5.15 13.57
C PHE A 583 -11.28 6.63 13.88
N ASN A 584 -12.52 7.04 14.13
CA ASN A 584 -12.85 8.44 14.37
C ASN A 584 -13.38 8.64 15.79
N SER A 585 -12.95 9.71 16.45
CA SER A 585 -13.55 10.09 17.72
C SER A 585 -14.98 10.61 17.52
N SER A 586 -15.81 10.46 18.55
CA SER A 586 -17.17 11.01 18.58
C SER A 586 -17.19 12.51 18.24
N THR A 587 -16.23 13.27 18.75
CA THR A 587 -16.09 14.71 18.51
C THR A 587 -15.78 15.07 17.06
N VAL A 588 -15.03 14.23 16.34
CA VAL A 588 -14.71 14.42 14.91
C VAL A 588 -15.94 14.09 14.07
N LEU A 589 -16.61 12.98 14.37
CA LEU A 589 -17.83 12.57 13.67
C LEU A 589 -18.94 13.61 13.86
N ALA A 590 -19.23 14.04 15.08
CA ALA A 590 -20.26 15.03 15.38
C ALA A 590 -20.09 16.35 14.57
N LYS A 591 -18.84 16.78 14.36
CA LYS A 591 -18.51 17.98 13.56
C LYS A 591 -18.57 17.75 12.06
N SER A 592 -18.39 16.51 11.61
CA SER A 592 -18.16 16.17 10.20
C SER A 592 -19.28 15.33 9.60
N ILE A 593 -20.39 15.10 10.31
CA ILE A 593 -21.56 14.33 9.82
C ILE A 593 -22.04 14.85 8.45
N GLY A 594 -22.05 16.17 8.24
CA GLY A 594 -22.45 16.75 6.94
C GLY A 594 -21.47 16.50 5.79
N MET A 595 -20.24 16.06 6.09
CA MET A 595 -19.23 15.66 5.09
C MET A 595 -19.25 14.16 4.78
N LEU A 596 -20.02 13.37 5.54
CA LEU A 596 -20.23 11.94 5.29
C LEU A 596 -21.23 11.74 4.13
N GLU A 597 -21.00 12.38 2.98
CA GLU A 597 -21.63 12.00 1.71
C GLU A 597 -20.88 10.79 1.11
N ALA A 598 -20.63 9.76 1.92
CA ALA A 598 -20.12 8.48 1.43
C ALA A 598 -21.30 7.62 0.96
N PRO A 599 -21.23 6.98 -0.22
CA PRO A 599 -22.27 6.06 -0.70
C PRO A 599 -22.58 4.91 0.28
N SER A 600 -21.66 4.61 1.20
CA SER A 600 -21.80 3.59 2.24
C SER A 600 -22.86 3.89 3.30
N ILE A 601 -23.40 5.09 3.35
CA ILE A 601 -24.48 5.49 4.26
C ILE A 601 -25.70 5.86 3.42
N GLU A 602 -26.23 4.90 2.65
CA GLU A 602 -27.62 5.00 2.20
C GLU A 602 -28.50 5.09 3.45
N MET A 603 -29.07 6.28 3.68
CA MET A 603 -30.10 6.47 4.69
C MET A 603 -31.31 5.64 4.27
N GLU A 604 -31.44 4.42 4.81
CA GLU A 604 -32.67 3.64 4.68
C GLU A 604 -33.85 4.48 5.22
N GLN A 605 -34.83 4.71 4.36
CA GLN A 605 -36.00 5.51 4.69
C GLN A 605 -36.86 4.78 5.73
N GLY A 606 -36.87 5.26 6.98
CA GLY A 606 -37.88 4.88 7.98
C GLY A 606 -37.37 4.37 9.32
N ILE A 607 -36.05 4.22 9.51
CA ILE A 607 -35.42 3.96 10.81
C ILE A 607 -34.68 5.24 11.20
N GLU A 608 -34.92 5.81 12.39
CA GLU A 608 -34.04 6.87 12.91
C GLU A 608 -32.67 6.23 13.19
N PRO A 609 -31.61 6.49 12.41
CA PRO A 609 -30.31 5.91 12.70
C PRO A 609 -29.78 6.54 13.99
N LYS A 610 -29.29 5.71 14.92
CA LYS A 610 -28.48 6.21 16.04
C LYS A 610 -27.26 6.94 15.45
N LEU A 611 -26.92 8.09 16.01
CA LEU A 611 -25.89 8.93 15.43
C LEU A 611 -24.52 8.21 15.49
N PRO A 612 -23.70 8.26 14.40
CA PRO A 612 -22.40 7.59 14.35
C PRO A 612 -21.42 7.98 15.47
N ASP A 613 -21.59 9.16 16.07
CA ASP A 613 -20.77 9.67 17.16
C ASP A 613 -21.03 8.95 18.50
N GLU A 614 -22.28 8.59 18.81
CA GLU A 614 -22.64 7.80 19.98
C GLU A 614 -22.04 6.39 19.91
N LEU A 615 -22.10 5.76 18.73
CA LEU A 615 -21.51 4.44 18.49
C LEU A 615 -19.98 4.50 18.65
N ALA A 616 -19.35 5.55 18.13
CA ALA A 616 -17.90 5.72 18.22
C ALA A 616 -17.43 5.94 19.66
N LEU A 617 -18.21 6.67 20.48
CA LEU A 617 -17.92 6.82 21.90
C LEU A 617 -17.96 5.46 22.62
N MET A 618 -18.98 4.64 22.37
CA MET A 618 -19.10 3.30 22.97
C MET A 618 -17.92 2.41 22.59
N VAL A 619 -17.58 2.35 21.29
CA VAL A 619 -16.44 1.57 20.79
C VAL A 619 -15.13 2.04 21.43
N SER A 620 -14.91 3.36 21.50
CA SER A 620 -13.72 3.92 22.14
C SER A 620 -13.67 3.64 23.64
N ALA A 621 -14.81 3.66 24.34
CA ALA A 621 -14.87 3.37 25.77
C ALA A 621 -14.54 1.90 26.06
N ALA A 622 -15.11 0.97 25.27
CA ALA A 622 -14.80 -0.46 25.37
C ALA A 622 -13.32 -0.75 25.11
N ALA A 623 -12.75 -0.16 24.05
CA ALA A 623 -11.34 -0.31 23.72
C ALA A 623 -10.43 0.25 24.82
N SER A 624 -10.72 1.44 25.34
CA SER A 624 -9.97 2.06 26.44
C SER A 624 -10.04 1.24 27.72
N PHE A 625 -11.20 0.67 28.04
CA PHE A 625 -11.38 -0.21 29.20
C PHE A 625 -10.50 -1.45 29.09
N ARG A 626 -10.55 -2.17 27.96
CA ARG A 626 -9.69 -3.34 27.73
C ARG A 626 -8.20 -2.98 27.77
N GLN A 627 -7.81 -1.84 27.22
CA GLN A 627 -6.41 -1.39 27.27
C GLN A 627 -5.91 -1.10 28.69
N GLY A 628 -6.82 -0.77 29.62
CA GLY A 628 -6.51 -0.63 31.03
C GLY A 628 -6.26 -1.95 31.76
N CYS A 629 -6.80 -3.06 31.27
CA CYS A 629 -6.69 -4.38 31.90
C CYS A 629 -5.27 -4.95 31.87
N SER A 630 -4.93 -5.76 32.89
CA SER A 630 -3.66 -6.50 32.94
C SER A 630 -3.61 -7.59 31.86
N TYR A 631 -2.38 -7.98 31.45
CA TYR A 631 -2.19 -9.09 30.51
C TYR A 631 -2.77 -10.41 31.05
N GLY A 632 -2.58 -10.69 32.34
CA GLY A 632 -3.10 -11.89 32.99
C GLY A 632 -4.62 -12.00 32.91
N LEU A 633 -5.33 -10.91 33.21
CA LEU A 633 -6.79 -10.84 33.08
C LEU A 633 -7.24 -11.14 31.64
N LEU A 634 -6.63 -10.48 30.65
CA LEU A 634 -7.00 -10.68 29.25
C LEU A 634 -6.72 -12.09 28.75
N GLN A 635 -5.65 -12.72 29.25
CA GLN A 635 -5.31 -14.09 28.87
C GLN A 635 -6.27 -15.11 29.50
N ASN A 636 -6.66 -14.91 30.76
CA ASN A 636 -7.73 -15.71 31.37
C ASN A 636 -9.04 -15.54 30.60
N CYS A 637 -9.39 -14.31 30.22
CA CYS A 637 -10.58 -14.04 29.40
C CYS A 637 -10.55 -14.79 28.07
N ARG A 638 -9.40 -14.85 27.39
CA ARG A 638 -9.25 -15.62 26.14
C ARG A 638 -9.42 -17.11 26.34
N SER A 639 -8.84 -17.66 27.41
CA SER A 639 -8.97 -19.08 27.76
C SER A 639 -10.43 -19.46 28.06
N VAL A 640 -11.10 -18.68 28.91
CA VAL A 640 -12.53 -18.89 29.22
C VAL A 640 -13.41 -18.69 28.00
N LEU A 641 -13.12 -17.69 27.17
CA LEU A 641 -13.85 -17.45 25.92
C LEU A 641 -13.73 -18.65 24.97
N ALA A 642 -12.55 -19.25 24.82
CA ALA A 642 -12.38 -20.43 23.98
C ALA A 642 -13.30 -21.58 24.45
N GLU A 643 -13.41 -21.80 25.76
CA GLU A 643 -14.36 -22.79 26.29
C GLU A 643 -15.82 -22.40 26.02
N GLU A 644 -16.21 -21.15 26.26
CA GLU A 644 -17.58 -20.66 26.06
C GLU A 644 -18.04 -20.72 24.59
N LEU A 645 -17.13 -20.61 23.64
CA LEU A 645 -17.47 -20.65 22.21
C LEU A 645 -17.70 -22.07 21.69
N TRP A 646 -16.97 -23.06 22.22
CA TRP A 646 -16.93 -24.41 21.65
C TRP A 646 -17.61 -25.48 22.50
N LEU A 647 -17.85 -25.23 23.79
CA LEU A 647 -18.57 -26.15 24.67
C LEU A 647 -20.06 -25.82 24.73
N ASP A 648 -20.89 -26.86 24.82
CA ASP A 648 -22.32 -26.68 24.99
C ASP A 648 -22.65 -26.05 26.36
N PRO A 649 -23.47 -24.98 26.40
CA PRO A 649 -23.76 -24.28 27.64
C PRO A 649 -24.62 -25.16 28.56
N SER A 650 -24.11 -25.44 29.76
CA SER A 650 -24.84 -26.17 30.81
C SER A 650 -25.52 -25.24 31.83
N LEU A 651 -25.20 -23.95 31.80
CA LEU A 651 -25.67 -22.93 32.72
C LEU A 651 -26.60 -21.93 32.00
N SER A 652 -27.44 -21.24 32.76
CA SER A 652 -28.21 -20.10 32.25
C SER A 652 -27.29 -18.93 31.91
N VAL A 653 -27.69 -18.07 30.97
CA VAL A 653 -26.84 -16.95 30.50
C VAL A 653 -26.30 -16.07 31.63
N PRO A 654 -27.09 -15.63 32.63
CA PRO A 654 -26.56 -14.84 33.74
C PRO A 654 -25.50 -15.59 34.56
N LEU A 655 -25.67 -16.91 34.78
CA LEU A 655 -24.70 -17.73 35.50
C LEU A 655 -23.43 -17.97 34.67
N ARG A 656 -23.52 -17.98 33.34
CA ARG A 656 -22.35 -18.03 32.45
C ARG A 656 -21.54 -16.73 32.54
N ILE A 657 -22.21 -15.57 32.52
CA ILE A 657 -21.55 -14.27 32.71
C ILE A 657 -20.85 -14.21 34.07
N GLN A 658 -21.54 -14.62 35.14
CA GLN A 658 -20.94 -14.72 36.47
C GLN A 658 -19.75 -15.67 36.48
N SER A 659 -19.88 -16.87 35.90
CA SER A 659 -18.76 -17.81 35.82
C SER A 659 -17.59 -17.26 35.01
N PHE A 660 -17.84 -16.49 33.96
CA PHE A 660 -16.80 -15.84 33.17
C PHE A 660 -16.05 -14.84 34.03
N TYR A 661 -16.79 -13.97 34.72
CA TYR A 661 -16.27 -12.95 35.63
C TYR A 661 -15.39 -13.56 36.73
N ASP A 662 -15.91 -14.59 37.42
CA ASP A 662 -15.21 -15.26 38.53
C ASP A 662 -13.94 -15.97 38.05
N ARG A 663 -14.01 -16.72 36.94
CA ARG A 663 -12.87 -17.48 36.40
C ARG A 663 -11.75 -16.59 35.87
N CYS A 664 -12.10 -15.39 35.41
CA CYS A 664 -11.12 -14.41 34.92
C CYS A 664 -10.52 -13.55 36.04
N ASN A 665 -11.03 -13.65 37.26
CA ASN A 665 -10.60 -12.90 38.44
C ASN A 665 -10.78 -11.37 38.30
N PHE A 666 -11.92 -10.92 37.73
CA PHE A 666 -12.20 -9.49 37.57
C PHE A 666 -12.18 -8.73 38.90
N THR A 667 -12.64 -9.35 40.00
CA THR A 667 -12.74 -8.73 41.32
C THR A 667 -11.40 -8.22 41.86
N GLU A 668 -10.30 -8.92 41.59
CA GLU A 668 -8.97 -8.54 42.07
C GLU A 668 -8.20 -7.70 41.05
N GLU A 669 -8.40 -7.96 39.76
CA GLU A 669 -7.66 -7.31 38.67
C GLU A 669 -8.24 -5.95 38.27
N VAL A 670 -9.55 -5.72 38.46
CA VAL A 670 -10.23 -4.48 38.09
C VAL A 670 -10.48 -3.59 39.31
N GLY A 671 -9.50 -2.73 39.59
CA GLY A 671 -9.60 -1.74 40.68
C GLY A 671 -10.41 -0.47 40.35
N LYS A 672 -10.59 0.38 41.36
CA LYS A 672 -11.33 1.66 41.30
C LYS A 672 -10.88 2.59 40.15
N ASP A 673 -9.58 2.63 39.88
CA ASP A 673 -9.01 3.45 38.80
C ASP A 673 -9.50 3.03 37.40
N HIS A 674 -9.91 1.77 37.20
CA HIS A 674 -10.51 1.32 35.95
C HIS A 674 -11.95 1.81 35.82
N PHE A 675 -12.70 1.76 36.93
CA PHE A 675 -14.07 2.26 37.00
C PHE A 675 -14.12 3.76 36.72
N GLU A 676 -13.29 4.57 37.39
CA GLU A 676 -13.24 6.03 37.21
C GLU A 676 -12.91 6.40 35.76
N ARG A 677 -11.93 5.74 35.15
CA ARG A 677 -11.58 5.96 33.73
C ARG A 677 -12.71 5.58 32.76
N LEU A 678 -13.45 4.51 33.06
CA LEU A 678 -14.60 4.10 32.24
C LEU A 678 -15.77 5.07 32.41
N GLU A 679 -16.04 5.52 33.63
CA GLU A 679 -17.06 6.53 33.92
C GLU A 679 -16.76 7.84 33.17
N ASP A 680 -15.51 8.33 33.25
CA ASP A 680 -15.05 9.51 32.50
C ASP A 680 -15.21 9.34 30.98
N SER A 681 -14.94 8.13 30.46
CA SER A 681 -15.09 7.82 29.03
C SER A 681 -16.54 7.80 28.57
N LEU A 682 -17.47 7.43 29.46
CA LEU A 682 -18.92 7.34 29.18
C LEU A 682 -19.68 8.62 29.55
N ASP A 683 -19.09 9.53 30.32
CA ASP A 683 -19.71 10.80 30.74
C ASP A 683 -20.31 11.61 29.56
N PRO A 684 -19.67 11.70 28.38
CA PRO A 684 -20.26 12.39 27.22
C PRO A 684 -21.60 11.79 26.74
N MET A 685 -21.84 10.49 26.98
CA MET A 685 -23.11 9.81 26.71
C MET A 685 -24.11 9.91 27.87
N GLY A 686 -23.75 10.54 28.98
CA GLY A 686 -24.52 10.60 30.22
C GLY A 686 -24.25 9.44 31.19
N GLY A 687 -23.07 8.83 31.09
CA GLY A 687 -22.57 7.79 31.99
C GLY A 687 -23.31 6.46 31.89
N PHE A 688 -23.10 5.58 32.87
CA PHE A 688 -23.70 4.23 32.93
C PHE A 688 -25.24 4.24 32.85
N ASN A 689 -25.89 5.29 33.34
CA ASN A 689 -27.35 5.44 33.31
C ASN A 689 -27.96 5.47 31.90
N ARG A 690 -27.16 5.84 30.90
CA ARG A 690 -27.58 5.97 29.49
C ARG A 690 -27.13 4.80 28.62
N LEU A 691 -26.50 3.78 29.20
CA LEU A 691 -26.20 2.55 28.47
C LEU A 691 -27.49 1.83 28.09
N GLU A 692 -27.67 1.61 26.80
CA GLU A 692 -28.83 0.92 26.23
C GLU A 692 -28.41 -0.31 25.46
N THR A 693 -29.18 -1.39 25.61
CA THR A 693 -28.98 -2.64 24.86
C THR A 693 -28.92 -2.38 23.35
N GLU A 694 -29.81 -1.52 22.85
CA GLU A 694 -29.92 -1.22 21.42
C GLU A 694 -28.67 -0.53 20.85
N THR A 695 -27.87 0.18 21.67
CA THR A 695 -26.61 0.78 21.20
C THR A 695 -25.56 -0.28 20.89
N PHE A 696 -25.47 -1.31 21.75
CA PHE A 696 -24.59 -2.47 21.49
C PHE A 696 -25.06 -3.22 20.25
N LEU A 697 -26.36 -3.52 20.16
CA LEU A 697 -26.91 -4.25 19.01
C LEU A 697 -26.75 -3.48 17.70
N SER A 698 -26.88 -2.15 17.70
CA SER A 698 -26.60 -1.35 16.50
C SER A 698 -25.16 -1.52 16.01
N ILE A 699 -24.17 -1.61 16.90
CA ILE A 699 -22.77 -1.88 16.52
C ILE A 699 -22.63 -3.29 15.90
N LEU A 700 -23.35 -4.27 16.46
CA LEU A 700 -23.32 -5.65 15.97
C LEU A 700 -24.02 -5.81 14.61
N ASP A 701 -25.14 -5.11 14.41
CA ASP A 701 -25.89 -5.08 13.15
C ASP A 701 -25.01 -4.53 12.01
N GLU A 702 -24.15 -3.54 12.30
CA GLU A 702 -23.23 -2.96 11.33
C GLU A 702 -22.17 -3.94 10.80
N LEU A 703 -21.90 -5.04 11.50
CA LEU A 703 -21.00 -6.11 11.02
C LEU A 703 -21.65 -6.98 9.93
N SER A 704 -22.97 -6.97 9.83
CA SER A 704 -23.78 -7.90 9.02
C SER A 704 -24.21 -7.33 7.67
N HIS A 705 -23.94 -6.06 7.39
CA HIS A 705 -24.33 -5.44 6.12
C HIS A 705 -23.39 -5.79 4.97
N SER A 706 -23.96 -6.26 3.86
CA SER A 706 -23.35 -6.27 2.52
C SER A 706 -24.39 -5.91 1.48
N LEU A 707 -23.93 -5.35 0.36
CA LEU A 707 -24.78 -5.17 -0.82
C LEU A 707 -24.90 -6.52 -1.55
N PRO A 708 -26.02 -6.80 -2.23
CA PRO A 708 -26.12 -8.00 -3.05
C PRO A 708 -24.98 -8.04 -4.09
N PRO A 709 -24.28 -9.17 -4.26
CA PRO A 709 -23.23 -9.27 -5.27
C PRO A 709 -23.85 -9.11 -6.66
N GLU A 710 -23.57 -7.99 -7.33
CA GLU A 710 -23.93 -7.82 -8.73
C GLU A 710 -22.96 -8.63 -9.61
N SER A 711 -23.49 -9.28 -10.66
CA SER A 711 -22.63 -9.98 -11.61
C SER A 711 -21.84 -8.97 -12.44
N SER A 712 -20.64 -8.60 -11.99
CA SER A 712 -19.78 -7.60 -12.64
C SER A 712 -19.20 -8.06 -13.99
N GLY A 713 -19.25 -9.36 -14.29
CA GLY A 713 -18.55 -9.93 -15.45
C GLY A 713 -17.02 -9.87 -15.34
N LEU A 714 -16.51 -9.60 -14.13
CA LEU A 714 -15.09 -9.55 -13.82
C LEU A 714 -14.64 -10.81 -13.07
N SER A 715 -13.33 -11.04 -13.09
CA SER A 715 -12.64 -12.05 -12.28
C SER A 715 -11.41 -11.40 -11.63
N HIS A 716 -11.01 -11.90 -10.46
CA HIS A 716 -9.80 -11.44 -9.81
C HIS A 716 -8.56 -11.85 -10.60
N THR A 717 -7.57 -10.97 -10.65
CA THR A 717 -6.19 -11.35 -11.00
C THR A 717 -5.51 -11.96 -9.78
N THR A 718 -4.33 -12.53 -9.95
CA THR A 718 -3.48 -13.03 -8.85
C THR A 718 -3.16 -11.92 -7.84
N PHE A 719 -2.88 -10.71 -8.32
CA PHE A 719 -2.60 -9.55 -7.48
C PHE A 719 -3.85 -9.08 -6.72
N GLY A 720 -4.99 -8.98 -7.42
CA GLY A 720 -6.25 -8.58 -6.82
C GLY A 720 -6.78 -9.57 -5.79
N GLN A 721 -6.58 -10.87 -6.02
CA GLN A 721 -6.95 -11.90 -5.06
C GLN A 721 -6.14 -11.79 -3.77
N ARG A 722 -4.82 -11.60 -3.87
CA ARG A 722 -3.97 -11.36 -2.69
C ARG A 722 -4.37 -10.10 -1.93
N MET A 723 -4.74 -9.03 -2.66
CA MET A 723 -5.26 -7.80 -2.06
C MET A 723 -6.57 -8.04 -1.31
N LEU A 724 -7.50 -8.78 -1.90
CA LEU A 724 -8.76 -9.17 -1.27
C LEU A 724 -8.53 -9.96 0.03
N VAL A 725 -7.66 -10.97 -0.02
CA VAL A 725 -7.36 -11.83 1.15
C VAL A 725 -6.67 -11.04 2.26
N ASN A 726 -5.73 -10.15 1.94
CA ASN A 726 -5.07 -9.29 2.94
C ASN A 726 -6.05 -8.30 3.55
N GLY A 727 -6.90 -7.65 2.74
CA GLY A 727 -7.95 -6.77 3.23
C GLY A 727 -8.94 -7.49 4.15
N ALA A 728 -9.32 -8.72 3.79
CA ALA A 728 -10.18 -9.57 4.63
C ALA A 728 -9.52 -9.96 5.95
N ARG A 729 -8.23 -10.32 5.96
CA ARG A 729 -7.49 -10.60 7.22
C ARG A 729 -7.49 -9.40 8.16
N ASP A 730 -7.17 -8.21 7.66
CA ASP A 730 -7.15 -7.00 8.48
C ASP A 730 -8.54 -6.69 9.04
N MET A 731 -9.60 -6.88 8.24
CA MET A 731 -10.99 -6.68 8.66
C MET A 731 -11.48 -7.74 9.67
N ILE A 732 -11.12 -9.00 9.49
CA ILE A 732 -11.43 -10.07 10.46
C ILE A 732 -10.77 -9.75 11.80
N ALA A 733 -9.47 -9.43 11.80
CA ALA A 733 -8.71 -9.18 13.02
C ALA A 733 -9.19 -7.92 13.76
N SER A 734 -9.56 -6.86 13.03
CA SER A 734 -10.08 -5.63 13.65
C SER A 734 -11.46 -5.85 14.27
N ARG A 735 -12.34 -6.60 13.60
CA ARG A 735 -13.69 -6.91 14.08
C ARG A 735 -13.68 -7.91 15.23
N GLU A 736 -12.81 -8.92 15.21
CA GLU A 736 -12.61 -9.82 16.35
C GLU A 736 -12.16 -9.04 17.60
N ARG A 737 -11.22 -8.10 17.44
CA ARG A 737 -10.78 -7.23 18.53
C ARG A 737 -11.92 -6.36 19.07
N LEU A 738 -12.72 -5.75 18.20
CA LEU A 738 -13.89 -4.97 18.60
C LEU A 738 -14.89 -5.81 19.42
N LEU A 739 -15.23 -7.01 18.92
CA LEU A 739 -16.16 -7.90 19.62
C LEU A 739 -15.60 -8.33 20.99
N PHE A 740 -14.30 -8.58 21.08
CA PHE A 740 -13.64 -8.89 22.35
C PHE A 740 -13.66 -7.69 23.30
N ASP A 741 -13.39 -6.48 22.84
CA ASP A 741 -13.47 -5.25 23.64
C ASP A 741 -14.89 -5.08 24.24
N LEU A 742 -15.93 -5.30 23.43
CA LEU A 742 -17.33 -5.24 23.87
C LEU A 742 -17.69 -6.34 24.87
N LEU A 743 -17.18 -7.57 24.67
CA LEU A 743 -17.39 -8.68 25.61
C LEU A 743 -16.84 -8.36 27.00
N ILE A 744 -15.59 -7.89 27.08
CA ILE A 744 -14.95 -7.55 28.35
C ILE A 744 -15.73 -6.45 29.07
N LEU A 745 -16.18 -5.43 28.33
CA LEU A 745 -17.00 -4.36 28.88
C LEU A 745 -18.34 -4.89 29.43
N ILE A 746 -19.04 -5.74 28.68
CA ILE A 746 -20.35 -6.28 29.10
C ILE A 746 -20.24 -7.16 30.33
N VAL A 747 -19.22 -8.03 30.41
CA VAL A 747 -18.98 -8.89 31.58
C VAL A 747 -18.77 -8.04 32.83
N PHE A 748 -17.99 -6.96 32.73
CA PHE A 748 -17.79 -6.03 33.83
C PHE A 748 -19.08 -5.29 34.20
N VAL A 749 -19.77 -4.69 33.22
CA VAL A 749 -20.95 -3.86 33.46
C VAL A 749 -22.11 -4.65 34.07
N ASP A 750 -22.35 -5.90 33.64
CA ASP A 750 -23.46 -6.70 34.17
C ASP A 750 -23.20 -7.24 35.59
N MET A 751 -21.93 -7.37 35.99
CA MET A 751 -21.54 -7.95 37.29
C MET A 751 -21.21 -6.92 38.37
N ASP A 752 -20.44 -5.87 38.06
CA ASP A 752 -19.92 -4.93 39.06
C ASP A 752 -20.78 -3.67 39.25
N ILE A 753 -21.60 -3.31 38.26
CA ILE A 753 -22.45 -2.11 38.35
C ILE A 753 -23.73 -2.45 39.11
N HIS A 754 -23.77 -2.01 40.37
CA HIS A 754 -24.89 -2.25 41.27
C HIS A 754 -26.12 -1.46 40.81
N ARG A 755 -27.14 -2.17 40.31
CA ARG A 755 -28.37 -1.58 39.75
C ARG A 755 -29.20 -0.77 40.76
N ASP A 756 -28.95 -0.99 42.06
CA ASP A 756 -29.57 -0.24 43.15
C ASP A 756 -28.98 1.18 43.32
N GLU A 757 -27.72 1.36 42.93
CA GLU A 757 -27.01 2.65 43.00
C GLU A 757 -27.09 3.40 41.66
N ILE A 758 -27.01 2.68 40.54
CA ILE A 758 -27.04 3.23 39.17
C ILE A 758 -28.14 2.50 38.37
N PRO A 759 -29.34 3.10 38.21
CA PRO A 759 -30.49 2.41 37.62
C PRO A 759 -30.39 2.26 36.09
N MET A 760 -29.74 1.18 35.62
CA MET A 760 -29.62 0.83 34.20
C MET A 760 -30.86 0.12 33.63
N LYS A 761 -32.01 0.81 33.58
CA LYS A 761 -33.33 0.19 33.27
C LYS A 761 -33.46 -0.40 31.85
N LYS A 762 -32.67 0.09 30.89
CA LYS A 762 -32.72 -0.33 29.47
C LYS A 762 -31.57 -1.24 29.06
N PHE A 763 -30.69 -1.59 30.01
CA PHE A 763 -29.53 -2.42 29.76
C PHE A 763 -29.83 -3.88 30.10
N HIS A 764 -29.59 -4.76 29.13
CA HIS A 764 -29.79 -6.20 29.25
C HIS A 764 -28.53 -6.93 28.78
N GLY A 765 -27.52 -7.00 29.66
CA GLY A 765 -26.25 -7.70 29.44
C GLY A 765 -26.40 -9.12 28.86
N PRO A 766 -27.29 -9.98 29.40
CA PRO A 766 -27.50 -11.33 28.88
C PRO A 766 -27.90 -11.42 27.40
N ARG A 767 -28.66 -10.45 26.87
CA ARG A 767 -29.03 -10.43 25.45
C ARG A 767 -27.81 -10.12 24.58
N ILE A 768 -27.03 -9.12 24.96
CA ILE A 768 -25.83 -8.68 24.24
C ILE A 768 -24.76 -9.79 24.26
N TYR A 769 -24.60 -10.45 25.42
CA TYR A 769 -23.63 -11.52 25.61
C TYR A 769 -23.83 -12.69 24.64
N VAL A 770 -25.08 -13.12 24.41
CA VAL A 770 -25.37 -14.22 23.47
C VAL A 770 -25.03 -13.84 22.03
N GLU A 771 -25.49 -12.66 21.57
CA GLU A 771 -25.20 -12.16 20.23
C GLU A 771 -23.69 -11.97 19.99
N LEU A 772 -22.97 -11.47 20.99
CA LEU A 772 -21.51 -11.34 20.94
C LEU A 772 -20.81 -12.69 20.80
N LEU A 773 -21.23 -13.72 21.55
CA LEU A 773 -20.62 -15.04 21.45
C LEU A 773 -20.88 -15.69 20.09
N ASP A 774 -22.07 -15.52 19.52
CA ASP A 774 -22.39 -16.06 18.20
C ASP A 774 -21.54 -15.40 17.10
N LEU A 775 -21.36 -14.07 17.15
CA LEU A 775 -20.46 -13.35 16.25
C LEU A 775 -18.99 -13.70 16.50
N LEU A 776 -18.53 -13.76 17.76
CA LEU A 776 -17.15 -14.15 18.08
C LEU A 776 -16.83 -15.55 17.55
N ARG A 777 -17.75 -16.50 17.66
CA ARG A 777 -17.60 -17.85 17.08
C ARG A 777 -17.39 -17.77 15.57
N GLN A 778 -18.23 -16.99 14.88
CA GLN A 778 -18.13 -16.78 13.44
C GLN A 778 -16.78 -16.16 13.03
N TYR A 779 -16.32 -15.12 13.73
CA TYR A 779 -15.04 -14.48 13.45
C TYR A 779 -13.84 -15.38 13.77
N GLN A 780 -13.91 -16.23 14.80
CA GLN A 780 -12.88 -17.24 15.05
C GLN A 780 -12.77 -18.27 13.93
N ILE A 781 -13.90 -18.70 13.35
CA ILE A 781 -13.88 -19.57 12.17
C ILE A 781 -13.23 -18.85 10.99
N MET A 782 -13.61 -17.61 10.71
CA MET A 782 -13.01 -16.82 9.63
C MET A 782 -11.52 -16.60 9.84
N GLN A 783 -11.09 -16.30 11.07
CA GLN A 783 -9.69 -16.14 11.44
C GLN A 783 -8.92 -17.44 11.19
N TRP A 784 -9.47 -18.59 11.61
CA TRP A 784 -8.90 -19.90 11.33
C TRP A 784 -8.76 -20.15 9.81
N LEU A 785 -9.78 -19.86 9.01
CA LEU A 785 -9.71 -19.98 7.55
C LEU A 785 -8.64 -19.07 6.94
N ALA A 786 -8.44 -17.90 7.52
CA ALA A 786 -7.51 -16.88 7.03
C ALA A 786 -6.05 -17.15 7.40
N THR A 787 -5.79 -17.93 8.46
CA THR A 787 -4.44 -18.26 8.96
C THR A 787 -3.99 -19.68 8.66
N ASN A 788 -4.89 -20.60 8.33
CA ASN A 788 -4.52 -21.98 7.98
C ASN A 788 -4.19 -22.12 6.49
N ILE A 789 -3.07 -22.78 6.20
CA ILE A 789 -2.54 -22.96 4.83
C ILE A 789 -2.86 -24.37 4.32
N ARG A 790 -3.18 -24.48 3.03
CA ARG A 790 -3.27 -25.75 2.30
C ARG A 790 -2.44 -25.69 1.02
N ALA A 791 -1.85 -26.83 0.64
CA ALA A 791 -1.18 -26.99 -0.64
C ALA A 791 -2.20 -27.20 -1.77
N GLU A 792 -2.15 -26.37 -2.79
CA GLU A 792 -2.94 -26.51 -4.01
C GLU A 792 -2.34 -27.63 -4.89
N LYS A 793 -3.13 -28.66 -5.20
CA LYS A 793 -2.79 -29.59 -6.28
C LYS A 793 -3.12 -28.92 -7.61
N ASN A 794 -2.09 -28.49 -8.33
CA ASN A 794 -2.23 -27.79 -9.60
C ASN A 794 -2.91 -28.69 -10.65
N LYS A 795 -4.19 -28.48 -10.93
CA LYS A 795 -4.93 -29.23 -11.99
C LYS A 795 -4.77 -28.61 -13.39
N ASP A 796 -4.25 -27.38 -13.49
CA ASP A 796 -4.22 -26.61 -14.74
C ASP A 796 -2.83 -26.44 -15.36
N ASN A 797 -1.88 -27.32 -15.06
CA ASN A 797 -0.74 -27.48 -15.95
C ASN A 797 -1.22 -28.23 -17.21
N PRO A 798 -1.16 -27.65 -18.42
CA PRO A 798 -1.31 -28.44 -19.63
C PRO A 798 -0.23 -29.53 -19.60
N THR A 799 -0.68 -30.77 -19.74
CA THR A 799 0.17 -31.95 -19.85
C THR A 799 1.31 -31.67 -20.83
N PRO A 800 2.58 -31.93 -20.50
CA PRO A 800 3.67 -31.82 -21.47
C PRO A 800 3.61 -33.02 -22.42
N ALA A 801 2.58 -33.07 -23.27
CA ALA A 801 2.57 -33.95 -24.41
C ALA A 801 3.54 -33.35 -25.45
N THR A 802 4.65 -34.05 -25.67
CA THR A 802 5.65 -33.86 -26.73
C THR A 802 6.85 -32.96 -26.42
N ILE A 803 7.61 -33.28 -25.36
CA ILE A 803 9.04 -32.99 -25.34
C ILE A 803 9.76 -34.24 -25.88
N LYS A 804 10.39 -34.10 -27.05
CA LYS A 804 11.31 -35.12 -27.57
C LYS A 804 12.46 -35.30 -26.58
N ALA A 805 12.75 -36.56 -26.28
CA ALA A 805 13.78 -37.01 -25.36
C ALA A 805 15.14 -36.33 -25.59
N GLY A 806 15.73 -35.83 -24.51
CA GLY A 806 17.09 -35.28 -24.49
C GLY A 806 17.34 -34.36 -23.30
N ASP A 807 17.42 -34.97 -22.12
CA ASP A 807 18.09 -34.56 -20.87
C ASP A 807 17.19 -34.71 -19.64
N ILE A 808 17.49 -35.78 -18.90
CA ILE A 808 16.89 -36.17 -17.63
C ILE A 808 17.76 -35.54 -16.53
N ASP A 809 17.19 -34.59 -15.80
CA ASP A 809 17.47 -34.39 -14.39
C ASP A 809 16.11 -34.28 -13.68
N THR A 810 15.50 -35.46 -13.46
CA THR A 810 14.27 -35.62 -12.69
C THR A 810 14.59 -35.60 -11.20
N SER A 811 14.60 -34.39 -10.63
CA SER A 811 14.18 -34.15 -9.25
C SER A 811 13.29 -32.90 -9.23
N SER A 812 12.14 -32.98 -9.91
CA SER A 812 11.11 -31.95 -9.84
C SER A 812 10.42 -32.06 -8.48
N ASN A 813 10.95 -31.34 -7.49
CA ASN A 813 10.17 -30.93 -6.33
C ASN A 813 9.08 -29.99 -6.87
N GLU A 814 7.91 -30.53 -7.24
CA GLU A 814 6.72 -29.74 -7.54
C GLU A 814 6.34 -29.02 -6.24
N GLN A 815 6.88 -27.83 -6.04
CA GLN A 815 6.44 -26.95 -4.96
C GLN A 815 5.01 -26.51 -5.30
N ASN A 816 4.05 -27.23 -4.72
CA ASN A 816 2.64 -26.90 -4.77
C ASN A 816 2.44 -25.48 -4.24
N LYS A 817 1.69 -24.65 -4.97
CA LYS A 817 1.30 -23.33 -4.51
C LYS A 817 0.57 -23.48 -3.18
N THR A 818 1.00 -22.77 -2.15
CA THR A 818 0.34 -22.74 -0.84
C THR A 818 -0.55 -21.51 -0.78
N SER A 819 -1.80 -21.72 -0.43
CA SER A 819 -2.80 -20.66 -0.24
C SER A 819 -3.52 -20.89 1.08
N THR A 820 -4.15 -19.87 1.65
CA THR A 820 -4.98 -20.11 2.84
C THR A 820 -6.29 -20.79 2.48
N VAL A 821 -6.94 -21.39 3.48
CA VAL A 821 -8.24 -22.05 3.27
C VAL A 821 -9.28 -21.03 2.80
N LEU A 822 -9.27 -19.82 3.38
CA LEU A 822 -10.11 -18.68 2.94
C LEU A 822 -9.89 -18.35 1.46
N GLU A 823 -8.63 -18.27 1.03
CA GLU A 823 -8.27 -17.96 -0.35
C GLU A 823 -8.79 -19.03 -1.31
N ASN A 824 -8.53 -20.29 -0.97
CA ASN A 824 -8.79 -21.44 -1.84
C ASN A 824 -10.29 -21.78 -1.97
N LEU A 825 -11.05 -21.69 -0.87
CA LEU A 825 -12.46 -22.09 -0.85
C LEU A 825 -13.42 -20.95 -1.21
N PHE A 826 -13.05 -19.70 -0.92
CA PHE A 826 -13.95 -18.57 -1.06
C PHE A 826 -13.37 -17.51 -2.02
N ALA A 827 -12.22 -16.92 -1.72
CA ALA A 827 -11.74 -15.76 -2.50
C ALA A 827 -11.54 -16.06 -4.01
N LEU A 828 -11.17 -17.29 -4.38
CA LEU A 828 -11.05 -17.72 -5.79
C LEU A 828 -12.36 -17.68 -6.59
N HIS A 829 -13.50 -17.75 -5.90
CA HIS A 829 -14.80 -17.99 -6.50
C HIS A 829 -15.74 -16.79 -6.41
N LEU A 830 -15.36 -15.78 -5.61
CA LEU A 830 -16.09 -14.53 -5.50
C LEU A 830 -15.76 -13.62 -6.69
N PRO A 831 -16.75 -13.15 -7.46
CA PRO A 831 -16.51 -12.13 -8.48
C PRO A 831 -16.21 -10.77 -7.83
N PRO A 832 -15.28 -9.97 -8.37
CA PRO A 832 -15.05 -8.60 -7.90
C PRO A 832 -16.29 -7.73 -8.15
N GLN A 833 -16.54 -6.75 -7.29
CA GLN A 833 -17.51 -5.69 -7.57
C GLN A 833 -17.07 -4.82 -8.75
N SER A 834 -18.04 -4.29 -9.51
CA SER A 834 -17.75 -3.49 -10.71
C SER A 834 -17.36 -2.05 -10.38
N HIS A 835 -16.27 -1.56 -10.99
CA HIS A 835 -15.90 -0.13 -10.94
C HIS A 835 -16.62 0.72 -12.01
N ASP A 836 -17.50 0.12 -12.81
CA ASP A 836 -18.31 0.87 -13.79
C ASP A 836 -19.46 1.64 -13.09
N ILE A 837 -19.85 1.22 -11.88
CA ILE A 837 -20.97 1.77 -11.11
C ILE A 837 -20.48 2.69 -9.98
N GLN A 838 -19.31 2.39 -9.41
CA GLN A 838 -18.73 3.05 -8.24
C GLN A 838 -17.20 3.14 -8.34
N SER A 839 -16.54 3.89 -7.47
CA SER A 839 -15.08 3.95 -7.47
C SER A 839 -14.45 2.60 -7.12
N GLN A 840 -13.25 2.29 -7.61
CA GLN A 840 -12.56 1.05 -7.24
C GLN A 840 -12.15 1.02 -5.76
N CYS A 841 -12.00 2.19 -5.13
CA CYS A 841 -11.84 2.31 -3.68
C CYS A 841 -13.02 1.65 -2.93
N GLU A 842 -14.26 1.94 -3.35
CA GLU A 842 -15.48 1.39 -2.76
C GLU A 842 -15.69 -0.06 -3.17
N ALA A 843 -15.51 -0.37 -4.45
CA ALA A 843 -15.65 -1.73 -4.97
C ALA A 843 -14.73 -2.71 -4.24
N LEU A 844 -13.51 -2.31 -3.88
CA LEU A 844 -12.59 -3.15 -3.10
C LEU A 844 -13.14 -3.42 -1.69
N THR A 845 -13.64 -2.39 -0.99
CA THR A 845 -14.26 -2.55 0.34
C THR A 845 -15.48 -3.46 0.30
N TYR A 846 -16.39 -3.24 -0.65
CA TYR A 846 -17.58 -4.09 -0.79
C TYR A 846 -17.22 -5.53 -1.15
N THR A 847 -16.23 -5.75 -2.03
CA THR A 847 -15.79 -7.12 -2.35
C THR A 847 -15.20 -7.83 -1.12
N ILE A 848 -14.49 -7.11 -0.23
CA ILE A 848 -14.02 -7.67 1.03
C ILE A 848 -15.21 -8.04 1.94
N GLN A 849 -16.21 -7.17 2.05
CA GLN A 849 -17.41 -7.45 2.85
C GLN A 849 -18.21 -8.63 2.30
N ASP A 850 -18.37 -8.73 0.99
CA ASP A 850 -19.02 -9.85 0.32
C ASP A 850 -18.30 -11.17 0.60
N LEU A 851 -16.96 -11.16 0.65
CA LEU A 851 -16.18 -12.34 1.03
C LEU A 851 -16.49 -12.79 2.45
N LEU A 852 -16.51 -11.85 3.41
CA LEU A 852 -16.82 -12.17 4.81
C LEU A 852 -18.26 -12.69 4.92
N GLN A 853 -19.22 -11.98 4.32
CA GLN A 853 -20.62 -12.40 4.34
C GLN A 853 -20.86 -13.73 3.64
N TRP A 854 -20.13 -14.04 2.57
CA TRP A 854 -20.27 -15.33 1.92
C TRP A 854 -19.79 -16.49 2.81
N VAL A 855 -18.75 -16.28 3.62
CA VAL A 855 -18.32 -17.26 4.63
C VAL A 855 -19.40 -17.44 5.71
N LEU A 856 -20.15 -16.39 6.05
CA LEU A 856 -21.17 -16.38 7.10
C LEU A 856 -22.58 -16.78 6.65
N GLY A 857 -22.92 -16.53 5.38
CA GLY A 857 -24.30 -16.46 4.87
C GLY A 857 -24.67 -17.48 3.79
N GLY A 858 -23.87 -18.54 3.59
CA GLY A 858 -24.39 -19.73 2.92
C GLY A 858 -25.60 -20.25 3.72
N ASN A 859 -26.80 -20.30 3.15
CA ASN A 859 -28.04 -20.78 3.78
C ASN A 859 -27.99 -22.26 4.28
N GLU A 860 -26.84 -22.90 4.21
CA GLU A 860 -26.48 -24.07 4.99
C GLU A 860 -25.32 -23.62 5.88
N GLN A 861 -25.49 -23.64 7.22
CA GLN A 861 -24.35 -23.61 8.14
C GLN A 861 -23.30 -24.54 7.55
N ILE A 862 -22.16 -24.01 7.10
CA ILE A 862 -21.07 -24.86 6.61
C ILE A 862 -20.68 -25.71 7.81
N SER A 863 -21.13 -26.96 7.80
CA SER A 863 -20.93 -27.86 8.91
C SER A 863 -19.42 -28.04 9.10
N LEU A 864 -18.96 -28.19 10.34
CA LEU A 864 -17.58 -28.63 10.60
C LEU A 864 -17.24 -29.91 9.82
N ASP A 865 -18.24 -30.74 9.49
CA ASP A 865 -18.10 -31.91 8.61
C ASP A 865 -17.88 -31.53 7.15
N GLU A 866 -18.46 -30.44 6.66
CA GLU A 866 -18.21 -29.92 5.32
C GLU A 866 -16.82 -29.31 5.20
N ILE A 867 -16.38 -28.56 6.21
CA ILE A 867 -14.99 -28.05 6.31
C ILE A 867 -14.01 -29.23 6.38
N SER A 868 -14.28 -30.22 7.24
CA SER A 868 -13.51 -31.47 7.36
C SER A 868 -13.49 -32.26 6.04
N SER A 869 -14.61 -32.32 5.32
CA SER A 869 -14.70 -32.98 4.02
C SER A 869 -13.97 -32.20 2.92
N ALA A 870 -14.00 -30.86 2.95
CA ALA A 870 -13.34 -29.98 2.01
C ALA A 870 -11.81 -30.00 2.17
N ILE A 871 -11.32 -30.12 3.41
CA ILE A 871 -9.91 -30.39 3.76
C ILE A 871 -9.42 -31.70 3.13
N ASN A 872 -10.31 -32.70 3.00
CA ASN A 872 -9.95 -34.05 2.54
C ASN A 872 -10.32 -34.36 1.07
N ARG A 873 -11.16 -33.55 0.40
CA ARG A 873 -11.58 -33.77 -1.00
C ARG A 873 -10.80 -32.90 -2.00
N PRO A 874 -10.57 -33.38 -3.24
CA PRO A 874 -10.11 -32.55 -4.35
C PRO A 874 -11.23 -31.60 -4.81
N PRO A 875 -10.92 -30.43 -5.39
CA PRO A 875 -11.94 -29.47 -5.78
C PRO A 875 -12.79 -30.05 -6.91
N THR A 876 -14.10 -30.16 -6.65
CA THR A 876 -15.14 -30.40 -7.65
C THR A 876 -16.07 -29.18 -7.62
N GLY A 877 -16.21 -28.52 -8.76
CA GLY A 877 -16.96 -27.26 -8.87
C GLY A 877 -18.44 -27.39 -8.49
N ARG A 878 -19.01 -26.25 -8.09
CA ARG A 878 -20.42 -25.94 -7.80
C ARG A 878 -21.23 -27.07 -7.12
N PRO A 879 -21.77 -26.85 -5.91
CA PRO A 879 -22.99 -27.56 -5.53
C PRO A 879 -24.08 -27.13 -6.52
N THR A 880 -24.44 -28.00 -7.45
CA THR A 880 -25.62 -27.80 -8.29
C THR A 880 -26.84 -27.90 -7.39
N SER A 881 -27.59 -26.81 -7.24
CA SER A 881 -28.94 -26.86 -6.70
C SER A 881 -29.77 -27.82 -7.55
N LYS A 882 -30.18 -28.95 -6.96
CA LYS A 882 -31.30 -29.72 -7.51
C LYS A 882 -32.55 -28.94 -7.17
N ALA A 883 -33.12 -28.29 -8.17
CA ALA A 883 -34.51 -27.88 -8.13
C ALA A 883 -35.36 -29.16 -8.18
N ASP A 884 -35.92 -29.56 -7.03
CA ASP A 884 -36.96 -30.57 -6.99
C ASP A 884 -38.24 -29.99 -7.58
N SER A 885 -38.51 -30.37 -8.83
CA SER A 885 -39.83 -30.27 -9.42
C SER A 885 -40.65 -31.50 -9.00
N THR A 886 -41.63 -31.32 -8.13
CA THR A 886 -42.73 -32.28 -7.97
C THR A 886 -44.07 -31.57 -7.82
N SER A 887 -44.92 -31.84 -8.82
CA SER A 887 -46.39 -31.69 -8.95
C SER A 887 -47.04 -30.35 -8.68
#